data_AF-A0A2N1U8P6-F1
#
_entry.id   AF-A0A2N1U8P6-F1
#
_cell.length_a   1.000
_cell.length_b   1.000
_cell.length_c   1.000
_cell.angle_alpha   90.00
_cell.angle_beta   90.00
_cell.angle_gamma   90.00
#
_symmetry.space_group_name_H-M   'P 1'
#
loop_
_entity.id
_entity.type
_entity.pdbx_description
1 polymer ?
#
loop_
_entity_poly.entity_id
_entity_poly.type
_entity_poly.pdbx_seq_one_letter_code
_entity_poly.pdbx_strand_id
1 'polypeptide(L)'
;MGLLKKITLAILLLIVLPVLLLGLAELACHAVGIGYPTSLFIKDSMPDGTPCLRINYQAARRFFPGNLARRPLPEIMPAVKPAKRLRIFVLGESAARGEKLADFSFARMLEAALNKGSSEQVAEVINTGIPAINSWVLREFCREIVNYQPDALVIYAGHNEFIGPYGPASVFGLAKNRNAALTGIWASSLRIIQALKSDRMPTELTKGWQGLEMFLKNSIPADSPFVKECLANWQANMSDICKLAQERGIPVVWCQVPVNHKDCPPFMSDTRGLNQADLDKIKTFGEKVSEGDTSTAAQLAKELENTAKNNALYNYLAALLNNGTGDRKLARELFKKAVDLDCFRVRTTDAFNIAAQKIAQSYGAETVLLANLFAEKSAEQTTGKNLIYDHVHLTFRGHYLVARSVYWAMVETPLKNKLPPGFSFPDEKEMLELLGYSNADAIANLEHIISSMSRPPFTLQYNHARQLADLAKELAELQQRSDQVSATAVSRVALDRQPYNHRSAARLAMRLNDQPQAATNLFEQSLKLNPFNIDTLNNLASLQIQQNQLAEAETLLKRALDLAPGFAQAYFNLGLIAAARKDTTLAAAHYKTAAAADPAMFLALRNLGNLHFRNREFAQAKSTYEMAAAAAPEDMPSQLGIGNCLMEMQEPTMAVEMYKRAAEAFADSPLPRYSLGKALESSGKPAEAARPYEEAAKLGHLPSLQQLINLQLSEKITLNSEHFAKLCLLGCEMTDFKDPWFNQTLAISHAQRGELDEALGILHRAAALAQEQGKNELLREIEANIELITTSR
;
A
#
# COMPACT_ATOMS: atom_id res chain seq x y z
N MET A 1 40.35 53.96 -18.36
CA MET A 1 39.62 52.79 -18.93
C MET A 1 38.26 53.27 -19.42
N GLY A 2 37.96 53.17 -20.72
CA GLY A 2 36.69 53.65 -21.29
C GLY A 2 35.47 52.93 -20.72
N LEU A 3 34.30 53.59 -20.70
CA LEU A 3 33.05 53.09 -20.14
C LEU A 3 32.72 51.67 -20.62
N LEU A 4 32.94 51.39 -21.90
CA LEU A 4 32.74 50.06 -22.50
C LEU A 4 33.61 48.98 -21.84
N LYS A 5 34.91 49.23 -21.61
CA LYS A 5 35.81 48.28 -20.93
C LYS A 5 35.39 48.01 -19.47
N LYS A 6 34.85 49.02 -18.77
CA LYS A 6 34.33 48.86 -17.40
C LYS A 6 33.05 48.01 -17.39
N ILE A 7 32.15 48.24 -18.35
CA ILE A 7 30.92 47.44 -18.51
C ILE A 7 31.28 45.99 -18.88
N THR A 8 32.19 45.78 -19.83
CA THR A 8 32.64 44.43 -20.21
C THR A 8 33.30 43.70 -19.04
N LEU A 9 34.16 44.38 -18.27
CA LEU A 9 34.77 43.79 -17.08
C LEU A 9 33.74 43.47 -15.99
N ALA A 10 32.74 44.33 -15.79
CA ALA A 10 31.64 44.07 -14.87
C ALA A 10 30.78 42.88 -15.31
N ILE A 11 30.45 42.75 -16.59
CA ILE A 11 29.75 41.57 -17.14
C ILE A 11 30.59 40.31 -16.93
N LEU A 12 31.90 40.38 -17.22
CA LEU A 12 32.81 39.25 -17.02
C LEU A 12 32.82 38.79 -15.56
N LEU A 13 32.98 39.73 -14.61
CA LEU A 13 33.13 39.40 -13.19
C LEU A 13 31.81 39.07 -12.47
N LEU A 14 30.70 39.70 -12.86
CA LEU A 14 29.41 39.54 -12.15
C LEU A 14 28.51 38.48 -12.78
N ILE A 15 28.73 38.10 -14.05
CA ILE A 15 27.87 37.15 -14.77
C ILE A 15 28.69 35.97 -15.27
N VAL A 16 29.70 36.22 -16.11
CA VAL A 16 30.42 35.13 -16.81
C VAL A 16 31.19 34.26 -15.82
N LEU A 17 31.98 34.88 -14.95
CA LEU A 17 32.84 34.17 -14.00
C LEU A 17 32.01 33.33 -13.00
N PRO A 18 30.95 33.84 -12.35
CA PRO A 18 30.08 33.03 -11.49
C PRO A 18 29.42 31.86 -12.23
N VAL A 19 28.90 32.07 -13.44
CA VAL A 19 28.30 31.00 -14.24
C VAL A 19 29.32 29.93 -14.60
N LEU A 20 30.55 30.34 -14.96
CA LEU A 20 31.63 29.41 -15.26
C LEU A 20 32.06 28.61 -14.03
N LEU A 21 32.18 29.24 -12.85
CA LEU A 21 32.49 28.56 -11.60
C LEU A 21 31.39 27.56 -11.20
N LEU A 22 30.12 27.93 -11.35
CA LEU A 22 29.00 27.02 -11.11
C LEU A 22 28.98 25.86 -12.11
N GLY A 23 29.29 26.12 -13.38
CA GLY A 23 29.44 25.09 -14.41
C GLY A 23 30.56 24.10 -14.10
N LEU A 24 31.73 24.60 -13.66
CA LEU A 24 32.85 23.75 -13.23
C LEU A 24 32.50 22.93 -11.99
N ALA A 25 31.78 23.52 -11.02
CA ALA A 25 31.33 22.81 -9.83
C ALA A 25 30.31 21.70 -10.16
N GLU A 26 29.39 21.94 -11.10
CA GLU A 26 28.46 20.92 -11.60
C GLU A 26 29.21 19.76 -12.29
N LEU A 27 30.20 20.07 -13.12
CA LEU A 27 31.07 19.06 -13.75
C LEU A 27 31.87 18.25 -12.73
N ALA A 28 32.39 18.89 -11.68
CA ALA A 28 33.07 18.22 -10.59
C ALA A 28 32.11 17.28 -9.82
N CYS A 29 30.87 17.72 -9.56
CA CYS A 29 29.84 16.86 -8.94
C CYS A 29 29.54 15.63 -9.81
N HIS A 30 29.46 15.80 -11.13
CA HIS A 30 29.32 14.67 -12.06
C HIS A 30 30.49 13.70 -11.99
N ALA A 31 31.74 14.21 -12.01
CA ALA A 31 32.95 13.39 -12.01
C ALA A 31 33.12 12.57 -10.72
N VAL A 32 32.72 13.12 -9.57
CA VAL A 32 32.81 12.44 -8.25
C VAL A 32 31.59 11.55 -7.98
N GLY A 33 30.55 11.61 -8.83
CA GLY A 33 29.32 10.84 -8.62
C GLY A 33 28.41 11.40 -7.53
N ILE A 34 28.58 12.67 -7.15
CA ILE A 34 27.66 13.36 -6.23
C ILE A 34 26.31 13.54 -6.91
N GLY A 35 25.21 13.40 -6.18
CA GLY A 35 23.85 13.59 -6.67
C GLY A 35 23.25 12.34 -7.35
N TYR A 36 22.15 12.52 -8.08
CA TYR A 36 21.44 11.46 -8.78
C TYR A 36 20.98 11.90 -10.18
N PRO A 37 20.86 10.98 -11.14
CA PRO A 37 20.26 11.28 -12.43
C PRO A 37 18.80 11.68 -12.26
N THR A 38 18.37 12.73 -12.95
CA THR A 38 16.99 13.24 -12.86
C THR A 38 16.12 12.94 -14.08
N SER A 39 16.70 12.34 -15.12
CA SER A 39 15.95 11.91 -16.31
C SER A 39 14.95 10.82 -15.95
N LEU A 40 13.82 10.77 -16.65
CA LEU A 40 12.81 9.72 -16.45
C LEU A 40 13.36 8.35 -16.85
N PHE A 41 14.13 8.29 -17.93
CA PHE A 41 14.80 7.08 -18.41
C PHE A 41 16.32 7.25 -18.40
N ILE A 42 17.03 6.15 -18.17
CA ILE A 42 18.49 6.06 -18.24
C ILE A 42 18.85 5.17 -19.43
N LYS A 43 19.80 5.64 -20.25
CA LYS A 43 20.41 4.83 -21.30
C LYS A 43 21.26 3.73 -20.67
N ASP A 44 21.02 2.50 -21.06
CA ASP A 44 21.69 1.31 -20.55
C ASP A 44 21.79 0.24 -21.65
N SER A 45 22.28 -0.94 -21.33
CA SER A 45 22.37 -2.07 -22.25
C SER A 45 21.77 -3.34 -21.65
N MET A 46 21.05 -4.09 -22.50
CA MET A 46 20.65 -5.46 -22.19
C MET A 46 21.90 -6.36 -22.00
N PRO A 47 21.77 -7.53 -21.36
CA PRO A 47 22.90 -8.45 -21.15
C PRO A 47 23.63 -8.89 -22.43
N ASP A 48 22.94 -8.85 -23.58
CA ASP A 48 23.51 -9.13 -24.90
C ASP A 48 24.21 -7.91 -25.56
N GLY A 49 24.27 -6.78 -24.87
CA GLY A 49 24.85 -5.52 -25.34
C GLY A 49 23.87 -4.59 -26.06
N THR A 50 22.64 -5.03 -26.34
CA THR A 50 21.64 -4.23 -27.07
C THR A 50 21.28 -2.95 -26.30
N PRO A 51 21.37 -1.76 -26.91
CA PRO A 51 21.03 -0.51 -26.24
C PRO A 51 19.55 -0.42 -25.85
N CYS A 52 19.29 -0.07 -24.60
CA CYS A 52 17.94 0.12 -24.06
C CYS A 52 17.81 1.42 -23.26
N LEU A 53 16.56 1.80 -23.00
CA LEU A 53 16.18 2.83 -22.05
C LEU A 53 15.44 2.14 -20.91
N ARG A 54 16.03 2.16 -19.71
CA ARG A 54 15.39 1.66 -18.49
C ARG A 54 14.83 2.81 -17.68
N ILE A 55 13.78 2.56 -16.93
CA ILE A 55 13.26 3.56 -16.00
C ILE A 55 14.31 3.96 -14.96
N ASN A 56 14.32 5.24 -14.60
CA ASN A 56 15.08 5.74 -13.47
C ASN A 56 14.25 5.68 -12.19
N TYR A 57 14.56 4.73 -11.30
CA TYR A 57 13.87 4.62 -10.01
C TYR A 57 14.06 5.84 -9.09
N GLN A 58 15.01 6.72 -9.40
CA GLN A 58 15.26 7.96 -8.67
C GLN A 58 14.58 9.20 -9.31
N ALA A 59 13.89 9.06 -10.45
CA ALA A 59 13.31 10.20 -11.18
C ALA A 59 12.41 11.09 -10.30
N ALA A 60 11.63 10.48 -9.41
CA ALA A 60 10.73 11.20 -8.51
C ALA A 60 11.48 12.05 -7.47
N ARG A 61 12.73 11.73 -7.10
CA ARG A 61 13.52 12.52 -6.14
C ARG A 61 13.72 13.97 -6.58
N ARG A 62 13.55 14.27 -7.87
CA ARG A 62 13.56 15.65 -8.39
C ARG A 62 12.42 16.51 -7.83
N PHE A 63 11.29 15.89 -7.47
CA PHE A 63 10.04 16.55 -7.10
C PHE A 63 9.63 16.34 -5.64
N PHE A 64 10.19 15.32 -4.97
CA PHE A 64 9.89 14.99 -3.57
C PHE A 64 11.15 15.08 -2.71
N PRO A 65 11.02 15.47 -1.42
CA PRO A 65 12.12 15.43 -0.48
C PRO A 65 12.39 14.01 0.03
N GLY A 66 13.67 13.65 0.18
CA GLY A 66 14.12 12.45 0.88
C GLY A 66 13.45 11.14 0.43
N ASN A 67 12.99 10.35 1.41
CA ASN A 67 12.35 9.05 1.22
C ASN A 67 10.85 9.13 0.86
N LEU A 68 10.28 10.34 0.69
CA LEU A 68 8.90 10.50 0.22
C LEU A 68 8.76 10.24 -1.30
N ALA A 69 9.88 10.26 -2.02
CA ALA A 69 9.90 10.00 -3.46
C ALA A 69 9.33 8.62 -3.78
N ARG A 70 8.27 8.60 -4.59
CA ARG A 70 7.59 7.37 -5.00
C ARG A 70 8.27 6.76 -6.23
N ARG A 71 8.36 5.43 -6.26
CA ARG A 71 9.04 4.70 -7.34
C ARG A 71 8.15 4.62 -8.60
N PRO A 72 8.70 4.84 -9.81
CA PRO A 72 7.99 4.53 -11.06
C PRO A 72 7.84 3.01 -11.28
N LEU A 73 7.05 2.63 -12.29
CA LEU A 73 6.94 1.23 -12.72
C LEU A 73 8.24 0.76 -13.39
N PRO A 74 8.58 -0.54 -13.33
CA PRO A 74 9.82 -1.11 -13.91
C PRO A 74 9.76 -1.15 -15.45
N GLU A 75 9.57 -0.01 -16.11
CA GLU A 75 9.47 0.08 -17.57
C GLU A 75 10.85 -0.01 -18.24
N ILE A 76 10.90 -0.70 -19.37
CA ILE A 76 12.06 -0.83 -20.24
C ILE A 76 11.61 -0.75 -21.69
N MET A 77 12.40 -0.11 -22.55
CA MET A 77 12.16 -0.07 -23.99
C MET A 77 13.48 -0.07 -24.78
N PRO A 78 13.50 -0.53 -26.05
CA PRO A 78 14.68 -0.38 -26.90
C PRO A 78 15.07 1.10 -27.07
N ALA A 79 16.37 1.42 -27.02
CA ALA A 79 16.82 2.80 -27.21
C ALA A 79 16.53 3.31 -28.64
N VAL A 80 16.60 2.40 -29.62
CA VAL A 80 16.17 2.62 -31.00
C VAL A 80 14.85 1.89 -31.20
N LYS A 81 13.79 2.62 -31.53
CA LYS A 81 12.47 2.05 -31.76
C LYS A 81 12.49 1.13 -33.00
N PRO A 82 12.05 -0.13 -32.92
CA PRO A 82 11.90 -0.99 -34.09
C PRO A 82 10.90 -0.41 -35.10
N ALA A 83 11.20 -0.50 -36.40
CA ALA A 83 10.49 0.23 -37.45
C ALA A 83 8.96 -0.01 -37.52
N LYS A 84 8.50 -1.22 -37.16
CA LYS A 84 7.08 -1.61 -37.17
C LYS A 84 6.43 -1.60 -35.77
N ARG A 85 7.19 -1.28 -34.71
CA ARG A 85 6.69 -1.29 -33.34
C ARG A 85 6.07 0.06 -32.99
N LEU A 86 4.83 0.03 -32.54
CA LEU A 86 4.17 1.20 -31.96
C LEU A 86 4.74 1.49 -30.58
N ARG A 87 5.05 2.74 -30.30
CA ARG A 87 5.48 3.22 -28.98
C ARG A 87 4.51 4.24 -28.44
N ILE A 88 3.73 3.86 -27.43
CA ILE A 88 2.69 4.71 -26.84
C ILE A 88 3.10 5.04 -25.42
N PHE A 89 3.05 6.31 -25.03
CA PHE A 89 3.29 6.70 -23.64
C PHE A 89 2.00 7.09 -22.96
N VAL A 90 1.81 6.60 -21.74
CA VAL A 90 0.73 7.03 -20.85
C VAL A 90 1.31 7.98 -19.81
N LEU A 91 0.88 9.24 -19.87
CA LEU A 91 1.14 10.28 -18.88
C LEU A 91 -0.03 10.35 -17.91
N GLY A 92 0.24 10.17 -16.62
CA GLY A 92 -0.80 10.23 -15.61
C GLY A 92 -0.30 10.02 -14.18
N GLU A 93 -1.24 9.97 -13.24
CA GLU A 93 -0.97 9.93 -11.80
C GLU A 93 -1.22 8.50 -11.25
N SER A 94 -1.59 8.34 -9.97
CA SER A 94 -1.85 7.02 -9.36
C SER A 94 -2.94 6.22 -10.08
N ALA A 95 -4.04 6.87 -10.47
CA ALA A 95 -5.14 6.22 -11.18
C ALA A 95 -4.72 5.72 -12.58
N ALA A 96 -3.85 6.46 -13.28
CA ALA A 96 -3.33 6.04 -14.59
C ALA A 96 -2.27 4.95 -14.49
N ARG A 97 -1.43 5.00 -13.45
CA ARG A 97 -0.52 3.91 -13.09
C ARG A 97 -1.28 2.60 -12.88
N GLY A 98 -2.50 2.70 -12.35
CA GLY A 98 -3.36 1.58 -11.97
C GLY A 98 -3.14 1.11 -10.52
N GLU A 99 -2.46 1.89 -9.68
CA GLU A 99 -2.14 1.57 -8.27
C GLU A 99 -1.87 0.05 -8.05
N LYS A 100 -2.65 -0.67 -7.22
CA LYS A 100 -2.47 -2.13 -6.99
C LYS A 100 -2.81 -3.03 -8.17
N LEU A 101 -3.48 -2.49 -9.17
CA LEU A 101 -3.73 -3.11 -10.45
C LEU A 101 -2.74 -2.65 -11.52
N ALA A 102 -1.52 -2.20 -11.18
CA ALA A 102 -0.58 -1.66 -12.17
C ALA A 102 -0.34 -2.59 -13.37
N ASP A 103 -0.24 -3.90 -13.14
CA ASP A 103 -0.07 -4.90 -14.19
C ASP A 103 -1.37 -5.24 -14.95
N PHE A 104 -2.51 -4.74 -14.46
CA PHE A 104 -3.84 -4.84 -15.04
C PHE A 104 -4.42 -3.46 -15.39
N SER A 105 -3.57 -2.44 -15.41
CA SER A 105 -3.97 -1.06 -15.68
C SER A 105 -4.47 -0.93 -17.12
N PHE A 106 -5.17 0.17 -17.42
CA PHE A 106 -5.65 0.40 -18.78
C PHE A 106 -4.50 0.45 -19.80
N ALA A 107 -3.30 0.88 -19.37
CA ALA A 107 -2.09 0.87 -20.20
C ALA A 107 -1.69 -0.56 -20.57
N ARG A 108 -1.76 -1.48 -19.60
CA ARG A 108 -1.46 -2.91 -19.80
C ARG A 108 -2.55 -3.62 -20.61
N MET A 109 -3.81 -3.28 -20.40
CA MET A 109 -4.92 -3.77 -21.22
C MET A 109 -4.79 -3.31 -22.67
N LEU A 110 -4.41 -2.04 -22.90
CA LEU A 110 -4.15 -1.52 -24.24
C LEU A 110 -2.97 -2.24 -24.91
N GLU A 111 -1.88 -2.46 -24.17
CA GLU A 111 -0.72 -3.23 -24.66
C GLU A 111 -1.10 -4.66 -25.03
N ALA A 112 -1.77 -5.39 -24.13
CA ALA A 112 -2.20 -6.75 -24.37
C ALA A 112 -3.19 -6.84 -25.55
N ALA A 113 -4.09 -5.86 -25.68
CA ALA A 113 -4.99 -5.76 -26.82
C ALA A 113 -4.20 -5.63 -28.12
N LEU A 114 -3.33 -4.63 -28.24
CA LEU A 114 -2.59 -4.31 -29.46
C LEU A 114 -1.64 -5.43 -29.92
N ASN A 115 -1.15 -6.25 -28.98
CA ASN A 115 -0.30 -7.39 -29.30
C ASN A 115 -1.03 -8.73 -29.43
N LYS A 116 -2.37 -8.75 -29.30
CA LYS A 116 -3.18 -9.96 -29.42
C LYS A 116 -2.89 -10.70 -30.74
N GLY A 117 -2.60 -11.99 -30.63
CA GLY A 117 -2.37 -12.87 -31.79
C GLY A 117 -0.99 -12.71 -32.43
N SER A 118 -0.10 -11.89 -31.87
CA SER A 118 1.27 -11.72 -32.34
C SER A 118 2.25 -12.53 -31.50
N SER A 119 3.19 -13.21 -32.15
CA SER A 119 4.34 -13.86 -31.50
C SER A 119 5.43 -12.86 -31.10
N GLU A 120 5.44 -11.67 -31.70
CA GLU A 120 6.35 -10.57 -31.39
C GLU A 120 5.62 -9.40 -30.71
N GLN A 121 6.36 -8.58 -29.96
CA GLN A 121 5.83 -7.32 -29.45
C GLN A 121 5.74 -6.28 -30.58
N VAL A 122 4.53 -6.06 -31.10
CA VAL A 122 4.18 -5.07 -32.13
C VAL A 122 3.81 -3.70 -31.55
N ALA A 123 3.46 -3.64 -30.26
CA ALA A 123 3.21 -2.42 -29.53
C ALA A 123 3.84 -2.47 -28.13
N GLU A 124 4.50 -1.39 -27.74
CA GLU A 124 4.92 -1.13 -26.36
C GLU A 124 4.13 0.07 -25.83
N VAL A 125 3.45 -0.12 -24.70
CA VAL A 125 2.71 0.94 -24.01
C VAL A 125 3.45 1.24 -22.71
N ILE A 126 4.11 2.38 -22.63
CA ILE A 126 4.95 2.77 -21.50
C ILE A 126 4.12 3.59 -20.52
N ASN A 127 3.85 3.02 -19.34
CA ASN A 127 3.12 3.70 -18.30
C ASN A 127 4.09 4.46 -17.39
N THR A 128 4.02 5.80 -17.44
CA THR A 128 4.91 6.68 -16.67
C THR A 128 4.30 7.15 -15.35
N GLY A 129 3.16 6.58 -14.96
CA GLY A 129 2.44 6.93 -13.76
C GLY A 129 3.24 6.68 -12.47
N ILE A 130 3.31 7.71 -11.64
CA ILE A 130 3.89 7.66 -10.29
C ILE A 130 2.81 8.13 -9.30
N PRO A 131 2.63 7.47 -8.15
CA PRO A 131 1.67 7.95 -7.16
C PRO A 131 1.99 9.37 -6.68
N ALA A 132 0.95 10.14 -6.37
CA ALA A 132 1.01 11.51 -5.84
C ALA A 132 1.64 12.59 -6.73
N ILE A 133 2.03 12.29 -7.96
CA ILE A 133 2.45 13.32 -8.92
C ILE A 133 1.24 14.06 -9.50
N ASN A 134 1.49 15.18 -10.18
CA ASN A 134 0.48 16.03 -10.79
C ASN A 134 1.02 16.69 -12.09
N SER A 135 0.31 17.69 -12.63
CA SER A 135 0.62 18.28 -13.95
C SER A 135 2.04 18.88 -14.06
N TRP A 136 2.62 19.35 -12.95
CA TRP A 136 3.99 19.88 -12.91
C TRP A 136 5.03 18.83 -13.29
N VAL A 137 4.85 17.61 -12.76
CA VAL A 137 5.74 16.48 -13.01
C VAL A 137 5.51 15.95 -14.42
N LEU A 138 4.25 15.79 -14.83
CA LEU A 138 3.87 15.33 -16.17
C LEU A 138 4.47 16.22 -17.26
N ARG A 139 4.49 17.55 -17.04
CA ARG A 139 5.10 18.52 -17.95
C ARG A 139 6.58 18.23 -18.17
N GLU A 140 7.33 17.98 -17.10
CA GLU A 140 8.76 17.68 -17.20
C GLU A 140 9.03 16.31 -17.83
N PHE A 141 8.21 15.31 -17.52
CA PHE A 141 8.31 14.00 -18.17
C PHE A 141 8.02 14.09 -19.67
N CYS A 142 7.02 14.87 -20.08
CA CYS A 142 6.72 15.09 -21.50
C CYS A 142 7.92 15.68 -22.27
N ARG A 143 8.66 16.62 -21.66
CA ARG A 143 9.87 17.23 -22.27
C ARG A 143 10.94 16.22 -22.67
N GLU A 144 11.03 15.12 -21.93
CA GLU A 144 11.92 14.01 -22.28
C GLU A 144 11.25 13.04 -23.26
N ILE A 145 10.00 12.65 -23.00
CA ILE A 145 9.27 11.61 -23.73
C ILE A 145 9.17 11.90 -25.22
N VAL A 146 8.97 13.16 -25.61
CA VAL A 146 8.88 13.52 -27.05
C VAL A 146 10.16 13.23 -27.83
N ASN A 147 11.29 12.98 -27.16
CA ASN A 147 12.55 12.59 -27.79
C ASN A 147 12.75 11.06 -27.86
N TYR A 148 11.83 10.27 -27.28
CA TYR A 148 11.89 8.80 -27.28
C TYR A 148 11.09 8.17 -28.44
N GLN A 149 10.83 8.94 -29.50
CA GLN A 149 10.12 8.51 -30.71
C GLN A 149 8.71 7.95 -30.46
N PRO A 150 7.86 8.61 -29.64
CA PRO A 150 6.50 8.15 -29.41
C PRO A 150 5.68 8.21 -30.71
N ASP A 151 4.82 7.21 -30.92
CA ASP A 151 3.77 7.24 -31.93
C ASP A 151 2.50 7.92 -31.40
N ALA A 152 2.24 7.88 -30.10
CA ALA A 152 1.15 8.60 -29.45
C ALA A 152 1.45 8.90 -27.98
N LEU A 153 0.75 9.91 -27.46
CA LEU A 153 0.66 10.21 -26.04
C LEU A 153 -0.78 10.05 -25.56
N VAL A 154 -0.99 9.31 -24.48
CA VAL A 154 -2.27 9.22 -23.77
C VAL A 154 -2.13 9.99 -22.47
N ILE A 155 -3.02 10.95 -22.21
CA ILE A 155 -3.00 11.76 -20.99
C ILE A 155 -4.22 11.47 -20.14
N TYR A 156 -3.99 11.00 -18.91
CA TYR A 156 -5.02 10.77 -17.88
C TYR A 156 -4.56 11.44 -16.57
N ALA A 157 -4.97 12.69 -16.33
CA ALA A 157 -4.47 13.49 -15.22
C ALA A 157 -5.47 14.55 -14.74
N GLY A 158 -5.44 14.89 -13.44
CA GLY A 158 -6.30 15.92 -12.85
C GLY A 158 -6.72 15.71 -11.40
N HIS A 159 -6.39 14.58 -10.77
CA HIS A 159 -6.87 14.26 -9.42
C HIS A 159 -5.97 14.80 -8.30
N ASN A 160 -4.67 14.91 -8.52
CA ASN A 160 -3.69 15.29 -7.49
C ASN A 160 -3.20 16.75 -7.59
N GLU A 161 -3.84 17.61 -8.37
CA GLU A 161 -3.28 18.94 -8.65
C GLU A 161 -3.12 19.80 -7.39
N PHE A 162 -4.03 19.67 -6.42
CA PHE A 162 -3.96 20.43 -5.17
C PHE A 162 -2.89 19.90 -4.21
N ILE A 163 -2.78 18.58 -4.05
CA ILE A 163 -1.94 17.95 -3.02
C ILE A 163 -0.55 17.51 -3.53
N GLY A 164 -0.40 17.28 -4.84
CA GLY A 164 0.85 16.87 -5.45
C GLY A 164 1.95 17.94 -5.35
N PRO A 165 3.19 17.65 -5.78
CA PRO A 165 4.28 18.61 -5.76
C PRO A 165 3.88 19.97 -6.34
N TYR A 166 4.23 21.05 -5.66
CA TYR A 166 3.92 22.44 -6.06
C TYR A 166 2.42 22.81 -6.12
N GLY A 167 1.53 21.92 -5.69
CA GLY A 167 0.11 22.24 -5.48
C GLY A 167 -0.11 23.09 -4.22
N PRO A 168 -1.21 23.86 -4.14
CA PRO A 168 -1.50 24.74 -3.01
C PRO A 168 -1.71 24.04 -1.65
N ALA A 169 -2.06 22.75 -1.66
CA ALA A 169 -2.17 21.92 -0.45
C ALA A 169 -0.94 21.01 -0.26
N SER A 170 0.14 21.21 -1.01
CA SER A 170 1.34 20.37 -0.95
C SER A 170 2.10 20.54 0.36
N VAL A 171 2.63 19.45 0.88
CA VAL A 171 3.56 19.43 2.03
C VAL A 171 5.03 19.39 1.61
N PHE A 172 5.33 19.38 0.30
CA PHE A 172 6.67 19.10 -0.23
C PHE A 172 7.55 20.35 -0.48
N GLY A 173 7.07 21.57 -0.21
CA GLY A 173 7.88 22.81 -0.26
C GLY A 173 7.27 23.97 -1.06
N LEU A 174 7.94 25.13 -1.04
CA LEU A 174 7.37 26.43 -1.42
C LEU A 174 7.67 26.85 -2.87
N ALA A 175 6.62 27.04 -3.65
CA ALA A 175 6.63 28.02 -4.72
C ALA A 175 5.37 28.90 -4.61
N LYS A 176 5.57 30.21 -4.47
CA LYS A 176 4.48 31.21 -4.32
C LYS A 176 3.86 31.65 -5.66
N ASN A 177 4.48 31.24 -6.78
CA ASN A 177 3.99 31.48 -8.14
C ASN A 177 4.66 30.50 -9.12
N ARG A 178 4.11 30.40 -10.32
CA ARG A 178 4.53 29.45 -11.36
C ARG A 178 6.00 29.54 -11.75
N ASN A 179 6.53 30.74 -11.96
CA ASN A 179 7.92 30.90 -12.41
C ASN A 179 8.90 30.42 -11.36
N ALA A 180 8.65 30.73 -10.08
CA ALA A 180 9.44 30.20 -8.98
C ALA A 180 9.39 28.66 -8.92
N ALA A 181 8.22 28.05 -9.14
CA ALA A 181 8.08 26.59 -9.19
C ALA A 181 8.94 25.98 -10.30
N LEU A 182 8.82 26.51 -11.52
CA LEU A 182 9.60 26.04 -12.67
C LEU A 182 11.11 26.24 -12.50
N THR A 183 11.53 27.37 -11.93
CA THR A 183 12.94 27.61 -11.61
C THR A 183 13.43 26.63 -10.55
N GLY A 184 12.63 26.34 -9.52
CA GLY A 184 12.95 25.34 -8.50
C GLY A 184 13.07 23.92 -9.06
N ILE A 185 12.16 23.53 -9.96
CA ILE A 185 12.18 22.25 -10.68
C ILE A 185 13.41 22.13 -11.59
N TRP A 186 13.81 23.21 -12.23
CA TRP A 186 15.06 23.26 -13.00
C TRP A 186 16.28 23.17 -12.08
N ALA A 187 16.34 23.98 -11.02
CA ALA A 187 17.46 23.98 -10.09
C ALA A 187 17.65 22.61 -9.41
N SER A 188 16.56 21.89 -9.10
CA SER A 188 16.64 20.53 -8.53
C SER A 188 17.26 19.49 -9.48
N SER A 189 17.39 19.80 -10.78
CA SER A 189 18.11 18.95 -11.73
C SER A 189 19.64 19.08 -11.65
N LEU A 190 20.15 20.15 -11.02
CA LEU A 190 21.59 20.39 -10.89
C LEU A 190 22.16 19.62 -9.71
N ARG A 191 23.25 18.87 -9.92
CA ARG A 191 23.88 18.06 -8.87
C ARG A 191 24.53 18.90 -7.79
N ILE A 192 25.02 20.11 -8.09
CA ILE A 192 25.47 21.05 -7.06
C ILE A 192 24.34 21.41 -6.10
N ILE A 193 23.11 21.60 -6.60
CA ILE A 193 21.94 21.87 -5.77
C ILE A 193 21.54 20.63 -4.98
N GLN A 194 21.62 19.44 -5.58
CA GLN A 194 21.38 18.18 -4.88
C GLN A 194 22.38 17.96 -3.74
N ALA A 195 23.66 18.32 -3.93
CA ALA A 195 24.70 18.23 -2.91
C ALA A 195 24.45 19.17 -1.72
N LEU A 196 23.93 20.38 -2.01
CA LEU A 196 23.60 21.39 -0.99
C LEU A 196 22.29 21.09 -0.26
N LYS A 197 21.37 20.36 -0.89
CA LYS A 197 20.16 19.87 -0.24
C LYS A 197 20.54 18.77 0.74
N SER A 198 20.59 19.11 2.03
CA SER A 198 20.61 18.08 3.08
C SER A 198 19.31 17.28 3.01
N ASP A 199 19.36 15.96 3.20
CA ASP A 199 18.17 15.09 3.35
C ASP A 199 17.35 15.40 4.63
N ARG A 200 17.54 16.57 5.25
CA ARG A 200 16.76 17.03 6.40
C ARG A 200 15.33 17.35 5.95
N MET A 201 14.40 16.54 6.44
CA MET A 201 12.97 16.77 6.30
C MET A 201 12.42 17.44 7.57
N PRO A 202 11.34 18.23 7.47
CA PRO A 202 10.54 18.60 8.63
C PRO A 202 10.19 17.37 9.47
N THR A 203 10.21 17.49 10.80
CA THR A 203 9.95 16.37 11.74
C THR A 203 8.65 15.63 11.45
N GLU A 204 7.64 16.33 10.92
CA GLU A 204 6.34 15.74 10.56
C GLU A 204 6.46 14.76 9.38
N LEU A 205 7.45 14.96 8.49
CA LEU A 205 7.68 14.16 7.29
C LEU A 205 8.74 13.06 7.49
N THR A 206 9.44 13.04 8.63
CA THR A 206 10.44 11.98 8.92
C THR A 206 9.80 10.61 9.12
N LYS A 207 8.48 10.56 9.37
CA LYS A 207 7.69 9.32 9.42
C LYS A 207 7.46 8.68 8.05
N GLY A 208 8.01 9.27 6.98
CA GLY A 208 7.89 8.75 5.62
C GLY A 208 6.50 8.96 5.04
N TRP A 209 6.19 8.20 3.99
CA TRP A 209 4.93 8.33 3.27
C TRP A 209 3.75 7.76 4.06
N GLN A 210 2.90 8.63 4.59
CA GLN A 210 1.70 8.26 5.36
C GLN A 210 0.40 8.20 4.51
N GLY A 211 0.51 8.20 3.18
CA GLY A 211 -0.66 8.27 2.31
C GLY A 211 -1.35 9.64 2.36
N LEU A 212 -2.67 9.66 2.18
CA LEU A 212 -3.45 10.90 2.13
C LEU A 212 -3.52 11.65 3.49
N GLU A 213 -3.24 10.97 4.60
CA GLU A 213 -3.28 11.55 5.95
C GLU A 213 -2.38 12.78 6.11
N MET A 214 -1.24 12.82 5.39
CA MET A 214 -0.29 13.94 5.49
C MET A 214 -0.88 15.29 5.04
N PHE A 215 -1.98 15.28 4.28
CA PHE A 215 -2.61 16.49 3.75
C PHE A 215 -3.82 16.96 4.58
N LEU A 216 -4.18 16.27 5.66
CA LEU A 216 -5.40 16.56 6.45
C LEU A 216 -5.48 18.00 6.97
N LYS A 217 -4.32 18.64 7.23
CA LYS A 217 -4.24 20.02 7.72
C LYS A 217 -4.38 21.07 6.62
N ASN A 218 -4.35 20.68 5.35
CA ASN A 218 -4.27 21.59 4.20
C ASN A 218 -5.62 21.73 3.47
N SER A 219 -6.67 22.06 4.23
CA SER A 219 -8.02 22.29 3.72
C SER A 219 -8.09 23.52 2.79
N ILE A 220 -8.75 23.41 1.65
CA ILE A 220 -8.94 24.50 0.68
C ILE A 220 -10.43 24.67 0.33
N PRO A 221 -11.11 25.68 0.92
CA PRO A 221 -12.48 26.00 0.58
C PRO A 221 -12.67 26.39 -0.89
N ALA A 222 -13.88 26.19 -1.43
CA ALA A 222 -14.18 26.38 -2.86
C ALA A 222 -14.06 27.82 -3.37
N ASP A 223 -14.28 28.80 -2.50
CA ASP A 223 -14.12 30.23 -2.80
C ASP A 223 -12.68 30.74 -2.65
N SER A 224 -11.75 29.88 -2.23
CA SER A 224 -10.35 30.25 -2.03
C SER A 224 -9.68 30.69 -3.34
N PRO A 225 -8.85 31.76 -3.33
CA PRO A 225 -8.09 32.17 -4.50
C PRO A 225 -7.14 31.07 -5.00
N PHE A 226 -6.71 30.16 -4.13
CA PHE A 226 -5.86 29.03 -4.48
C PHE A 226 -6.53 28.06 -5.46
N VAL A 227 -7.86 27.97 -5.49
CA VAL A 227 -8.59 27.13 -6.46
C VAL A 227 -8.40 27.66 -7.88
N LYS A 228 -8.53 28.98 -8.06
CA LYS A 228 -8.34 29.64 -9.35
C LYS A 228 -6.88 29.58 -9.80
N GLU A 229 -5.95 29.82 -8.88
CA GLU A 229 -4.51 29.74 -9.17
C GLU A 229 -4.09 28.32 -9.57
N CYS A 230 -4.56 27.31 -8.83
CA CYS A 230 -4.32 25.90 -9.13
C CYS A 230 -4.81 25.54 -10.54
N LEU A 231 -6.05 25.90 -10.89
CA LEU A 231 -6.60 25.67 -12.23
C LEU A 231 -5.78 26.38 -13.32
N ALA A 232 -5.37 27.64 -13.11
CA ALA A 232 -4.57 28.37 -14.07
C ALA A 232 -3.19 27.74 -14.30
N ASN A 233 -2.53 27.30 -13.23
CA ASN A 233 -1.24 26.61 -13.31
C ASN A 233 -1.36 25.27 -14.05
N TRP A 234 -2.40 24.50 -13.73
CA TRP A 234 -2.70 23.25 -14.41
C TRP A 234 -2.98 23.47 -15.90
N GLN A 235 -3.79 24.48 -16.25
CA GLN A 235 -4.06 24.84 -17.65
C GLN A 235 -2.78 25.18 -18.42
N ALA A 236 -1.88 25.95 -17.79
CA ALA A 236 -0.59 26.28 -18.39
C ALA A 236 0.29 25.04 -18.59
N ASN A 237 0.34 24.13 -17.60
CA ASN A 237 1.12 22.89 -17.71
C ASN A 237 0.56 21.94 -18.78
N MET A 238 -0.76 21.77 -18.84
CA MET A 238 -1.43 20.97 -19.86
C MET A 238 -1.24 21.57 -21.26
N SER A 239 -1.29 22.90 -21.39
CA SER A 239 -1.00 23.59 -22.64
C SER A 239 0.45 23.36 -23.08
N ASP A 240 1.42 23.44 -22.15
CA ASP A 240 2.82 23.16 -22.45
C ASP A 240 3.03 21.72 -22.96
N ILE A 241 2.33 20.73 -22.37
CA ILE A 241 2.36 19.32 -22.78
C ILE A 241 1.80 19.17 -24.20
N CYS A 242 0.57 19.65 -24.45
CA CYS A 242 -0.08 19.52 -25.75
C CYS A 242 0.67 20.27 -26.85
N LYS A 243 1.16 21.48 -26.56
CA LYS A 243 1.98 22.26 -27.48
C LYS A 243 3.24 21.51 -27.88
N LEU A 244 3.97 20.96 -26.92
CA LEU A 244 5.20 20.23 -27.20
C LEU A 244 4.96 18.97 -28.05
N ALA A 245 3.86 18.25 -27.79
CA ALA A 245 3.45 17.11 -28.59
C ALA A 245 3.11 17.52 -30.03
N GLN A 246 2.35 18.60 -30.20
CA GLN A 246 1.98 19.14 -31.51
C GLN A 246 3.20 19.60 -32.31
N GLU A 247 4.15 20.31 -31.68
CA GLU A 247 5.41 20.75 -32.30
C GLU A 247 6.27 19.59 -32.82
N ARG A 248 6.09 18.39 -32.25
CA ARG A 248 6.78 17.16 -32.66
C ARG A 248 5.90 16.25 -33.52
N GLY A 249 4.70 16.67 -33.89
CA GLY A 249 3.76 15.89 -34.70
C GLY A 249 3.30 14.60 -34.03
N ILE A 250 3.26 14.57 -32.69
CA ILE A 250 2.86 13.39 -31.92
C ILE A 250 1.36 13.50 -31.60
N PRO A 251 0.52 12.58 -32.10
CA PRO A 251 -0.90 12.54 -31.74
C PRO A 251 -1.11 12.37 -30.24
N VAL A 252 -2.06 13.14 -29.70
CA VAL A 252 -2.42 13.12 -28.29
C VAL A 252 -3.86 12.62 -28.15
N VAL A 253 -4.07 11.69 -27.23
CA VAL A 253 -5.38 11.27 -26.75
C VAL A 253 -5.51 11.72 -25.29
N TRP A 254 -6.33 12.74 -25.06
CA TRP A 254 -6.66 13.18 -23.71
C TRP A 254 -7.90 12.46 -23.18
N CYS A 255 -7.80 11.94 -21.97
CA CYS A 255 -8.90 11.29 -21.27
C CYS A 255 -9.54 12.26 -20.29
N GLN A 256 -10.84 12.51 -20.45
CA GLN A 256 -11.64 13.09 -19.38
C GLN A 256 -11.56 12.17 -18.17
N VAL A 257 -11.33 12.74 -17.00
CA VAL A 257 -11.00 11.95 -15.83
C VAL A 257 -12.25 11.79 -14.95
N PRO A 258 -12.83 10.58 -14.83
CA PRO A 258 -13.98 10.35 -13.96
C PRO A 258 -13.58 10.28 -12.48
N VAL A 259 -14.55 10.50 -11.59
CA VAL A 259 -14.41 10.33 -10.14
C VAL A 259 -15.61 9.59 -9.59
N ASN A 260 -15.44 8.95 -8.44
CA ASN A 260 -16.55 8.37 -7.73
C ASN A 260 -17.38 9.48 -7.07
N HIS A 261 -18.56 9.70 -7.62
CA HIS A 261 -19.49 10.74 -7.18
C HIS A 261 -20.42 10.21 -6.10
N LYS A 262 -20.92 8.98 -6.31
CA LYS A 262 -22.03 8.41 -5.54
C LYS A 262 -21.59 7.67 -4.29
N ASP A 263 -20.53 6.88 -4.40
CA ASP A 263 -20.12 5.91 -3.36
C ASP A 263 -18.87 6.37 -2.60
N CYS A 264 -18.41 7.60 -2.83
CA CYS A 264 -17.32 8.25 -2.09
C CYS A 264 -17.80 9.61 -1.55
N PRO A 265 -18.24 9.68 -0.28
CA PRO A 265 -18.64 10.93 0.36
C PRO A 265 -17.54 11.99 0.33
N PRO A 266 -17.87 13.27 0.52
CA PRO A 266 -16.86 14.31 0.74
C PRO A 266 -15.98 14.00 1.94
N PHE A 267 -14.69 14.28 1.82
CA PHE A 267 -13.73 14.08 2.91
C PHE A 267 -13.78 15.22 3.93
N MET A 268 -13.99 16.46 3.46
CA MET A 268 -14.05 17.63 4.33
C MET A 268 -15.04 18.66 3.79
N SER A 269 -15.86 19.23 4.67
CA SER A 269 -16.82 20.27 4.30
C SER A 269 -16.46 21.60 4.94
N ASP A 270 -16.74 22.68 4.21
CA ASP A 270 -16.67 24.03 4.75
C ASP A 270 -17.79 24.25 5.79
N THR A 271 -17.42 24.70 6.97
CA THR A 271 -18.33 24.98 8.09
C THR A 271 -18.45 26.48 8.37
N ARG A 272 -17.75 27.34 7.61
CA ARG A 272 -17.84 28.79 7.77
C ARG A 272 -19.27 29.25 7.49
N GLY A 273 -19.83 30.01 8.42
CA GLY A 273 -21.19 30.53 8.34
C GLY A 273 -22.29 29.57 8.82
N LEU A 274 -21.94 28.37 9.29
CA LEU A 274 -22.86 27.45 9.95
C LEU A 274 -22.75 27.60 11.47
N ASN A 275 -23.90 27.63 12.16
CA ASN A 275 -23.94 27.53 13.62
C ASN A 275 -24.01 26.05 14.05
N GLN A 276 -23.88 25.78 15.36
CA GLN A 276 -23.92 24.41 15.87
C GLN A 276 -25.25 23.69 15.55
N ALA A 277 -26.38 24.40 15.57
CA ALA A 277 -27.68 23.81 15.25
C ALA A 277 -27.76 23.37 13.78
N ASP A 278 -27.17 24.12 12.84
CA ASP A 278 -27.06 23.70 11.44
C ASP A 278 -26.19 22.44 11.30
N LEU A 279 -25.07 22.36 12.01
CA LEU A 279 -24.18 21.20 12.00
C LEU A 279 -24.88 19.95 12.56
N ASP A 280 -25.61 20.10 13.67
CA ASP A 280 -26.40 19.03 14.27
C ASP A 280 -27.51 18.56 13.31
N LYS A 281 -28.19 19.49 12.64
CA LYS A 281 -29.19 19.18 11.61
C LYS A 281 -28.58 18.43 10.42
N ILE A 282 -27.38 18.78 9.96
CA ILE A 282 -26.69 18.04 8.87
C ILE A 282 -26.40 16.60 9.32
N LYS A 283 -25.97 16.41 10.57
CA LYS A 283 -25.75 15.08 11.13
C LYS A 283 -27.05 14.27 11.15
N THR A 284 -28.12 14.83 11.70
CA THR A 284 -29.45 14.18 11.72
C THR A 284 -29.98 13.93 10.31
N PHE A 285 -29.73 14.84 9.36
CA PHE A 285 -30.10 14.63 7.96
C PHE A 285 -29.40 13.39 7.38
N GLY A 286 -28.11 13.21 7.68
CA GLY A 286 -27.38 12.00 7.32
C GLY A 286 -27.99 10.74 7.92
N GLU A 287 -28.27 10.74 9.23
CA GLU A 287 -28.92 9.62 9.92
C GLU A 287 -30.25 9.22 9.23
N LYS A 288 -31.11 10.19 8.94
CA LYS A 288 -32.41 9.95 8.27
C LYS A 288 -32.27 9.44 6.84
N VAL A 289 -31.28 9.94 6.09
CA VAL A 289 -30.96 9.40 4.76
C VAL A 289 -30.51 7.94 4.86
N SER A 290 -29.68 7.58 5.85
CA SER A 290 -29.23 6.20 6.05
C SER A 290 -30.34 5.24 6.48
N GLU A 291 -31.30 5.72 7.28
CA GLU A 291 -32.48 4.98 7.74
C GLU A 291 -33.54 4.79 6.63
N GLY A 292 -33.46 5.57 5.54
CA GLY A 292 -34.47 5.57 4.48
C GLY A 292 -35.72 6.39 4.81
N ASP A 293 -35.66 7.23 5.85
CA ASP A 293 -36.74 8.16 6.22
C ASP A 293 -36.72 9.39 5.30
N THR A 294 -37.32 9.23 4.11
CA THR A 294 -37.34 10.25 3.07
C THR A 294 -38.13 11.50 3.45
N SER A 295 -39.14 11.37 4.33
CA SER A 295 -40.01 12.48 4.74
C SER A 295 -39.25 13.47 5.61
N THR A 296 -38.66 13.00 6.72
CA THR A 296 -37.89 13.87 7.62
C THR A 296 -36.61 14.36 6.95
N ALA A 297 -35.96 13.52 6.15
CA ALA A 297 -34.80 13.92 5.35
C ALA A 297 -35.13 15.08 4.39
N ALA A 298 -36.28 15.04 3.70
CA ALA A 298 -36.72 16.11 2.81
C ALA A 298 -37.03 17.42 3.57
N GLN A 299 -37.63 17.32 4.76
CA GLN A 299 -37.84 18.49 5.61
C GLN A 299 -36.51 19.14 6.02
N LEU A 300 -35.56 18.34 6.53
CA LEU A 300 -34.24 18.83 6.94
C LEU A 300 -33.46 19.44 5.76
N ALA A 301 -33.55 18.83 4.58
CA ALA A 301 -32.94 19.37 3.37
C ALA A 301 -33.46 20.78 3.06
N LYS A 302 -34.78 20.99 3.13
CA LYS A 302 -35.41 22.30 2.91
C LYS A 302 -35.00 23.34 3.95
N GLU A 303 -34.90 22.95 5.22
CA GLU A 303 -34.47 23.84 6.30
C GLU A 303 -33.02 24.31 6.13
N LEU A 304 -32.15 23.42 5.66
CA LEU A 304 -30.72 23.65 5.48
C LEU A 304 -30.35 24.30 4.15
N GLU A 305 -31.26 24.33 3.17
CA GLU A 305 -30.97 24.72 1.79
C GLU A 305 -30.25 26.07 1.68
N ASN A 306 -30.64 27.06 2.49
CA ASN A 306 -30.06 28.40 2.42
C ASN A 306 -28.75 28.53 3.21
N THR A 307 -28.62 27.86 4.36
CA THR A 307 -27.46 27.97 5.25
C THR A 307 -26.33 27.03 4.81
N ALA A 308 -26.66 25.81 4.40
CA ALA A 308 -25.70 24.75 4.09
C ALA A 308 -25.42 24.53 2.59
N LYS A 309 -25.92 25.39 1.69
CA LYS A 309 -25.70 25.24 0.23
C LYS A 309 -24.23 25.10 -0.21
N ASN A 310 -23.29 25.63 0.56
CA ASN A 310 -21.85 25.57 0.30
C ASN A 310 -21.13 24.46 1.09
N ASN A 311 -21.86 23.68 1.89
CA ASN A 311 -21.32 22.55 2.63
C ASN A 311 -21.35 21.28 1.75
N ALA A 312 -20.19 20.63 1.58
CA ALA A 312 -20.05 19.49 0.68
C ALA A 312 -20.91 18.29 1.15
N LEU A 313 -20.88 17.95 2.43
CA LEU A 313 -21.64 16.84 3.01
C LEU A 313 -23.16 17.06 2.85
N TYR A 314 -23.65 18.28 3.10
CA TYR A 314 -25.06 18.60 2.85
C TYR A 314 -25.48 18.30 1.40
N ASN A 315 -24.71 18.76 0.41
CA ASN A 315 -25.03 18.53 -1.00
C ASN A 315 -24.95 17.04 -1.35
N TYR A 316 -24.02 16.29 -0.77
CA TYR A 316 -23.94 14.84 -0.93
C TYR A 316 -25.17 14.12 -0.36
N LEU A 317 -25.61 14.47 0.84
CA LEU A 317 -26.80 13.90 1.46
C LEU A 317 -28.08 14.24 0.69
N ALA A 318 -28.20 15.49 0.21
CA ALA A 318 -29.29 15.90 -0.67
C ALA A 318 -29.26 15.13 -2.00
N ALA A 319 -28.07 14.82 -2.54
CA ALA A 319 -27.94 13.98 -3.72
C ALA A 319 -28.45 12.56 -3.47
N LEU A 320 -28.08 11.94 -2.33
CA LEU A 320 -28.56 10.61 -1.94
C LEU A 320 -30.09 10.58 -1.78
N LEU A 321 -30.67 11.59 -1.12
CA LEU A 321 -32.13 11.71 -0.97
C LEU A 321 -32.83 11.77 -2.34
N ASN A 322 -32.40 12.66 -3.22
CA ASN A 322 -33.00 12.83 -4.55
C ASN A 322 -32.80 11.60 -5.44
N ASN A 323 -31.68 10.89 -5.27
CA ASN A 323 -31.44 9.64 -5.97
C ASN A 323 -32.43 8.55 -5.51
N GLY A 324 -32.72 8.49 -4.19
CA GLY A 324 -33.69 7.56 -3.61
C GLY A 324 -35.15 7.87 -3.95
N THR A 325 -35.51 9.14 -4.15
CA THR A 325 -36.87 9.57 -4.54
C THR A 325 -37.10 9.58 -6.06
N GLY A 326 -36.04 9.38 -6.86
CA GLY A 326 -36.11 9.22 -8.31
C GLY A 326 -35.75 10.45 -9.14
N ASP A 327 -35.44 11.60 -8.53
CA ASP A 327 -34.90 12.76 -9.25
C ASP A 327 -33.39 12.60 -9.50
N ARG A 328 -33.09 11.73 -10.46
CA ARG A 328 -31.71 11.39 -10.84
C ARG A 328 -30.94 12.56 -11.44
N LYS A 329 -31.63 13.54 -12.05
CA LYS A 329 -30.96 14.69 -12.65
C LYS A 329 -30.42 15.60 -11.57
N LEU A 330 -31.27 15.99 -10.62
CA LEU A 330 -30.87 16.83 -9.50
C LEU A 330 -29.83 16.10 -8.63
N ALA A 331 -30.00 14.80 -8.39
CA ALA A 331 -29.01 14.01 -7.67
C ALA A 331 -27.61 14.11 -8.28
N ARG A 332 -27.48 13.96 -9.61
CA ARG A 332 -26.19 14.10 -10.31
C ARG A 332 -25.58 15.48 -10.16
N GLU A 333 -26.39 16.53 -10.28
CA GLU A 333 -25.93 17.91 -10.12
C GLU A 333 -25.43 18.16 -8.70
N LEU A 334 -26.15 17.65 -7.69
CA LEU A 334 -25.77 17.76 -6.28
C LEU A 334 -24.52 16.94 -5.94
N PHE A 335 -24.35 15.73 -6.50
CA PHE A 335 -23.12 14.96 -6.32
C PHE A 335 -21.90 15.69 -6.89
N LYS A 336 -22.01 16.25 -8.10
CA LYS A 336 -20.94 17.05 -8.71
C LYS A 336 -20.60 18.26 -7.85
N LYS A 337 -21.63 18.96 -7.37
CA LYS A 337 -21.47 20.11 -6.47
C LYS A 337 -20.81 19.71 -5.15
N ALA A 338 -21.11 18.54 -4.60
CA ALA A 338 -20.44 18.02 -3.41
C ALA A 338 -18.94 17.78 -3.64
N VAL A 339 -18.56 17.26 -4.81
CA VAL A 339 -17.13 17.12 -5.20
C VAL A 339 -16.46 18.49 -5.32
N ASP A 340 -17.11 19.46 -5.97
CA ASP A 340 -16.56 20.81 -6.16
C ASP A 340 -16.34 21.55 -4.82
N LEU A 341 -17.23 21.32 -3.86
CA LEU A 341 -17.21 21.91 -2.52
C LEU A 341 -16.32 21.16 -1.51
N ASP A 342 -15.85 19.95 -1.84
CA ASP A 342 -14.97 19.17 -0.97
C ASP A 342 -13.68 19.96 -0.70
N CYS A 343 -13.39 20.20 0.57
CA CYS A 343 -12.25 21.01 0.97
C CYS A 343 -10.94 20.21 0.98
N PHE A 344 -11.02 18.87 0.94
CA PHE A 344 -9.88 17.99 0.75
C PHE A 344 -9.81 17.60 -0.74
N ARG A 345 -9.15 18.46 -1.53
CA ARG A 345 -9.26 18.46 -3.00
C ARG A 345 -8.38 17.41 -3.68
N VAL A 346 -8.80 16.16 -3.62
CA VAL A 346 -8.12 15.00 -4.27
C VAL A 346 -8.88 14.42 -5.47
N ARG A 347 -10.01 15.04 -5.83
CA ARG A 347 -10.81 14.69 -7.00
C ARG A 347 -10.72 15.81 -8.03
N THR A 348 -10.65 15.44 -9.30
CA THR A 348 -10.83 16.41 -10.40
C THR A 348 -12.27 16.92 -10.39
N THR A 349 -12.46 18.14 -10.84
CA THR A 349 -13.78 18.78 -10.97
C THR A 349 -14.19 18.96 -12.42
N ASP A 350 -15.44 19.31 -12.67
CA ASP A 350 -15.92 19.64 -14.01
C ASP A 350 -15.15 20.84 -14.59
N ALA A 351 -14.73 21.80 -13.76
CA ALA A 351 -13.94 22.95 -14.21
C ALA A 351 -12.59 22.54 -14.83
N PHE A 352 -11.89 21.59 -14.21
CA PHE A 352 -10.65 21.02 -14.76
C PHE A 352 -10.93 20.25 -16.05
N ASN A 353 -11.91 19.35 -16.05
CA ASN A 353 -12.26 18.56 -17.24
C ASN A 353 -12.67 19.44 -18.44
N ILE A 354 -13.49 20.47 -18.23
CA ILE A 354 -13.90 21.43 -19.26
C ILE A 354 -12.67 22.20 -19.79
N ALA A 355 -11.77 22.61 -18.91
CA ALA A 355 -10.56 23.32 -19.30
C ALA A 355 -9.62 22.43 -20.13
N ALA A 356 -9.38 21.17 -19.75
CA ALA A 356 -8.57 20.27 -20.58
C ALA A 356 -9.23 19.95 -21.91
N GLN A 357 -10.56 19.77 -21.95
CA GLN A 357 -11.24 19.50 -23.22
C GLN A 357 -11.00 20.66 -24.21
N LYS A 358 -11.13 21.91 -23.75
CA LYS A 358 -10.83 23.09 -24.56
C LYS A 358 -9.37 23.13 -25.03
N ILE A 359 -8.42 22.83 -24.13
CA ILE A 359 -7.00 22.77 -24.46
C ILE A 359 -6.75 21.67 -25.51
N ALA A 360 -7.24 20.45 -25.28
CA ALA A 360 -7.10 19.32 -26.19
C ALA A 360 -7.61 19.68 -27.59
N GLN A 361 -8.82 20.23 -27.69
CA GLN A 361 -9.40 20.70 -28.96
C GLN A 361 -8.53 21.78 -29.62
N SER A 362 -8.01 22.75 -28.87
CA SER A 362 -7.16 23.82 -29.43
C SER A 362 -5.84 23.33 -30.02
N TYR A 363 -5.34 22.18 -29.57
CA TYR A 363 -4.12 21.55 -30.08
C TYR A 363 -4.39 20.36 -31.03
N GLY A 364 -5.65 20.09 -31.39
CA GLY A 364 -6.02 18.96 -32.25
C GLY A 364 -5.81 17.59 -31.60
N ALA A 365 -5.86 17.51 -30.28
CA ALA A 365 -5.83 16.25 -29.55
C ALA A 365 -7.22 15.60 -29.52
N GLU A 366 -7.25 14.27 -29.66
CA GLU A 366 -8.48 13.49 -29.53
C GLU A 366 -8.93 13.43 -28.07
N THR A 367 -10.25 13.49 -27.85
CA THR A 367 -10.81 13.55 -26.49
C THR A 367 -11.66 12.34 -26.19
N VAL A 368 -11.39 11.67 -25.07
CA VAL A 368 -12.20 10.55 -24.56
C VAL A 368 -13.08 11.03 -23.42
N LEU A 369 -14.40 11.08 -23.63
CA LEU A 369 -15.37 11.55 -22.64
C LEU A 369 -15.80 10.45 -21.67
N LEU A 370 -14.86 10.00 -20.82
CA LEU A 370 -15.08 8.87 -19.91
C LEU A 370 -16.16 9.13 -18.85
N ALA A 371 -16.38 10.38 -18.42
CA ALA A 371 -17.36 10.63 -17.34
C ALA A 371 -18.78 10.23 -17.76
N ASN A 372 -19.15 10.49 -19.03
CA ASN A 372 -20.45 10.10 -19.58
C ASN A 372 -20.56 8.58 -19.69
N LEU A 373 -19.54 7.93 -20.24
CA LEU A 373 -19.49 6.47 -20.34
C LEU A 373 -19.60 5.81 -18.96
N PHE A 374 -18.87 6.31 -17.97
CA PHE A 374 -18.87 5.76 -16.63
C PHE A 374 -20.22 5.98 -15.94
N ALA A 375 -20.83 7.14 -16.12
CA ALA A 375 -22.19 7.40 -15.66
C ALA A 375 -23.16 6.38 -16.27
N GLU A 376 -23.17 6.19 -17.60
CA GLU A 376 -24.05 5.23 -18.29
C GLU A 376 -23.84 3.77 -17.86
N LYS A 377 -22.61 3.40 -17.48
CA LYS A 377 -22.25 2.04 -17.02
C LYS A 377 -22.35 1.85 -15.51
N SER A 378 -22.78 2.87 -14.78
CA SER A 378 -23.08 2.80 -13.36
C SER A 378 -24.59 2.87 -13.11
N ALA A 379 -25.02 2.28 -12.00
CA ALA A 379 -26.41 2.36 -11.58
C ALA A 379 -26.83 3.83 -11.36
N GLU A 380 -28.11 4.13 -11.62
CA GLU A 380 -28.70 5.47 -11.55
C GLU A 380 -28.01 6.54 -12.43
N GLN A 381 -27.25 6.11 -13.46
CA GLN A 381 -26.51 6.99 -14.35
C GLN A 381 -25.51 7.91 -13.63
N THR A 382 -24.93 7.46 -12.51
CA THR A 382 -23.97 8.23 -11.72
C THR A 382 -22.76 7.36 -11.41
N THR A 383 -21.55 7.84 -11.74
CA THR A 383 -20.32 7.08 -11.54
C THR A 383 -20.13 6.68 -10.08
N GLY A 384 -19.95 5.38 -9.86
CA GLY A 384 -19.89 4.77 -8.53
C GLY A 384 -18.86 3.64 -8.40
N LYS A 385 -18.97 2.90 -7.30
CA LYS A 385 -18.00 1.90 -6.84
C LYS A 385 -17.75 0.73 -7.79
N ASN A 386 -18.69 0.48 -8.72
CA ASN A 386 -18.55 -0.57 -9.71
C ASN A 386 -17.44 -0.31 -10.75
N LEU A 387 -17.04 0.96 -10.93
CA LEU A 387 -16.00 1.37 -11.88
C LEU A 387 -14.81 2.07 -11.21
N ILE A 388 -15.00 2.61 -10.00
CA ILE A 388 -13.98 3.32 -9.23
C ILE A 388 -14.09 2.91 -7.76
N TYR A 389 -13.11 2.19 -7.23
CA TYR A 389 -13.17 1.63 -5.86
C TYR A 389 -13.36 2.70 -4.78
N ASP A 390 -12.52 3.74 -4.83
CA ASP A 390 -12.48 4.80 -3.84
C ASP A 390 -12.87 6.13 -4.49
N HIS A 391 -12.17 7.22 -4.22
CA HIS A 391 -12.35 8.51 -4.88
C HIS A 391 -12.01 8.50 -6.39
N VAL A 392 -10.99 7.74 -6.83
CA VAL A 392 -10.39 7.86 -8.20
C VAL A 392 -9.79 6.58 -8.77
N HIS A 393 -9.44 5.59 -7.95
CA HIS A 393 -8.76 4.39 -8.43
C HIS A 393 -9.75 3.43 -9.09
N LEU A 394 -9.46 3.09 -10.35
CA LEU A 394 -10.35 2.34 -11.22
C LEU A 394 -10.46 0.88 -10.76
N THR A 395 -11.65 0.29 -10.90
CA THR A 395 -11.79 -1.17 -10.86
C THR A 395 -11.19 -1.80 -12.12
N PHE A 396 -11.03 -3.13 -12.14
CA PHE A 396 -10.64 -3.83 -13.37
C PHE A 396 -11.54 -3.42 -14.55
N ARG A 397 -12.86 -3.40 -14.32
CA ARG A 397 -13.84 -2.97 -15.33
C ARG A 397 -13.68 -1.50 -15.71
N GLY A 398 -13.39 -0.63 -14.75
CA GLY A 398 -13.05 0.76 -15.00
C GLY A 398 -11.84 0.88 -15.94
N HIS A 399 -10.75 0.18 -15.64
CA HIS A 399 -9.56 0.13 -16.50
C HIS A 399 -9.87 -0.40 -17.91
N TYR A 400 -10.69 -1.44 -18.03
CA TYR A 400 -11.09 -2.01 -19.31
C TYR A 400 -11.83 -0.99 -20.19
N LEU A 401 -12.79 -0.26 -19.60
CA LEU A 401 -13.51 0.79 -20.31
C LEU A 401 -12.57 1.92 -20.77
N VAL A 402 -11.62 2.34 -19.93
CA VAL A 402 -10.61 3.34 -20.33
C VAL A 402 -9.77 2.83 -21.49
N ALA A 403 -9.21 1.61 -21.39
CA ALA A 403 -8.34 1.04 -22.42
C ALA A 403 -9.06 0.94 -23.76
N ARG A 404 -10.30 0.45 -23.75
CA ARG A 404 -11.13 0.32 -24.95
C ARG A 404 -11.43 1.69 -25.57
N SER A 405 -11.80 2.68 -24.76
CA SER A 405 -12.12 4.02 -25.26
C SER A 405 -10.88 4.75 -25.79
N VAL A 406 -9.72 4.59 -25.16
CA VAL A 406 -8.44 5.10 -25.66
C VAL A 406 -8.10 4.48 -27.00
N TYR A 407 -8.24 3.16 -27.15
CA TYR A 407 -8.01 2.48 -28.43
C TYR A 407 -8.86 3.10 -29.55
N TRP A 408 -10.17 3.27 -29.33
CA TRP A 408 -11.05 3.84 -30.36
C TRP A 408 -10.73 5.30 -30.67
N ALA A 409 -10.33 6.11 -29.69
CA ALA A 409 -9.84 7.45 -29.96
C ALA A 409 -8.53 7.45 -30.78
N MET A 410 -7.63 6.49 -30.54
CA MET A 410 -6.41 6.35 -31.35
C MET A 410 -6.72 5.98 -32.81
N VAL A 411 -7.79 5.23 -33.08
CA VAL A 411 -8.24 4.90 -34.45
C VAL A 411 -8.70 6.14 -35.22
N GLU A 412 -9.10 7.22 -34.54
CA GLU A 412 -9.46 8.49 -35.19
C GLU A 412 -8.23 9.34 -35.54
N THR A 413 -7.07 9.02 -34.96
CA THR A 413 -5.80 9.71 -35.24
C THR A 413 -5.06 9.11 -36.46
N PRO A 414 -3.96 9.74 -36.93
CA PRO A 414 -3.08 9.14 -37.93
C PRO A 414 -2.50 7.76 -37.54
N LEU A 415 -2.59 7.32 -36.28
CA LEU A 415 -2.14 5.99 -35.86
C LEU A 415 -2.92 4.86 -36.52
N LYS A 416 -4.15 5.08 -36.99
CA LYS A 416 -4.95 4.05 -37.66
C LYS A 416 -4.23 3.35 -38.81
N ASN A 417 -3.36 4.08 -39.50
CA ASN A 417 -2.58 3.57 -40.63
C ASN A 417 -1.43 2.64 -40.19
N LYS A 418 -1.11 2.62 -38.89
CA LYS A 418 -0.08 1.76 -38.28
C LYS A 418 -0.69 0.63 -37.43
N LEU A 419 -2.00 0.64 -37.21
CA LEU A 419 -2.68 -0.43 -36.48
C LEU A 419 -2.81 -1.68 -37.36
N PRO A 420 -2.82 -2.89 -36.76
CA PRO A 420 -3.03 -4.12 -37.52
C PRO A 420 -4.38 -4.10 -38.27
N PRO A 421 -4.44 -4.49 -39.56
CA PRO A 421 -5.69 -4.54 -40.31
C PRO A 421 -6.65 -5.59 -39.72
N GLY A 422 -7.94 -5.25 -39.63
CA GLY A 422 -8.97 -6.16 -39.09
C GLY A 422 -8.94 -6.35 -37.57
N PHE A 423 -8.19 -5.51 -36.85
CA PHE A 423 -8.13 -5.55 -35.39
C PHE A 423 -9.50 -5.33 -34.74
N SER A 424 -9.83 -6.18 -33.78
CA SER A 424 -10.96 -5.99 -32.86
C SER A 424 -10.44 -5.97 -31.43
N PHE A 425 -10.82 -4.94 -30.66
CA PHE A 425 -10.45 -4.84 -29.26
C PHE A 425 -11.04 -6.02 -28.48
N PRO A 426 -10.25 -6.75 -27.66
CA PRO A 426 -10.74 -7.92 -26.92
C PRO A 426 -11.95 -7.57 -26.06
N ASP A 427 -12.90 -8.50 -25.95
CA ASP A 427 -13.95 -8.35 -24.95
C ASP A 427 -13.39 -8.52 -23.52
N GLU A 428 -14.22 -8.26 -22.51
CA GLU A 428 -13.78 -8.26 -21.11
C GLU A 428 -13.30 -9.65 -20.66
N LYS A 429 -13.91 -10.74 -21.16
CA LYS A 429 -13.52 -12.11 -20.82
C LYS A 429 -12.18 -12.46 -21.44
N GLU A 430 -11.99 -12.14 -22.71
CA GLU A 430 -10.73 -12.35 -23.40
C GLU A 430 -9.60 -11.51 -22.78
N MET A 431 -9.90 -10.29 -22.33
CA MET A 431 -8.92 -9.43 -21.65
C MET A 431 -8.43 -10.04 -20.33
N LEU A 432 -9.34 -10.65 -19.55
CA LEU A 432 -8.97 -11.38 -18.34
C LEU A 432 -7.99 -12.52 -18.65
N GLU A 433 -8.24 -13.29 -19.70
CA GLU A 433 -7.36 -14.39 -20.15
C GLU A 433 -6.00 -13.88 -20.64
N LEU A 434 -5.97 -12.80 -21.41
CA LEU A 434 -4.73 -12.21 -21.92
C LEU A 434 -3.82 -11.74 -20.77
N LEU A 435 -4.39 -11.10 -19.75
CA LEU A 435 -3.63 -10.56 -18.63
C LEU A 435 -3.37 -11.58 -17.51
N GLY A 436 -4.11 -12.69 -17.50
CA GLY A 436 -4.05 -13.68 -16.44
C GLY A 436 -4.60 -13.15 -15.11
N TYR A 437 -5.66 -12.33 -15.14
CA TYR A 437 -6.31 -11.81 -13.94
C TYR A 437 -7.23 -12.88 -13.33
N SER A 438 -7.06 -13.15 -12.04
CA SER A 438 -7.74 -14.22 -11.30
C SER A 438 -8.49 -13.68 -10.07
N ASN A 439 -9.30 -14.54 -9.44
CA ASN A 439 -9.95 -14.22 -8.16
C ASN A 439 -8.92 -13.86 -7.07
N ALA A 440 -7.75 -14.49 -7.06
CA ALA A 440 -6.69 -14.15 -6.11
C ALA A 440 -6.17 -12.72 -6.29
N ASP A 441 -6.10 -12.22 -7.53
CA ASP A 441 -5.72 -10.82 -7.80
C ASP A 441 -6.81 -9.86 -7.34
N ALA A 442 -8.08 -10.23 -7.57
CA ALA A 442 -9.22 -9.45 -7.09
C ALA A 442 -9.27 -9.38 -5.56
N ILE A 443 -8.98 -10.48 -4.86
CA ILE A 443 -8.87 -10.55 -3.39
C ILE A 443 -7.76 -9.63 -2.89
N ALA A 444 -6.54 -9.81 -3.40
CA ALA A 444 -5.39 -9.02 -2.97
C ALA A 444 -5.60 -7.51 -3.22
N ASN A 445 -6.28 -7.16 -4.32
CA ASN A 445 -6.64 -5.78 -4.59
C ASN A 445 -7.70 -5.26 -3.60
N LEU A 446 -8.77 -6.04 -3.33
CA LEU A 446 -9.83 -5.63 -2.41
C LEU A 446 -9.34 -5.50 -0.97
N GLU A 447 -8.46 -6.41 -0.51
CA GLU A 447 -7.75 -6.30 0.78
C GLU A 447 -6.97 -5.00 0.88
N HIS A 448 -6.28 -4.60 -0.20
CA HIS A 448 -5.59 -3.32 -0.21
C HIS A 448 -6.54 -2.13 -0.16
N ILE A 449 -7.65 -2.16 -0.91
CA ILE A 449 -8.66 -1.09 -0.87
C ILE A 449 -9.22 -0.96 0.55
N ILE A 450 -9.57 -2.07 1.21
CA ILE A 450 -10.03 -2.08 2.60
C ILE A 450 -8.96 -1.50 3.53
N SER A 451 -7.70 -1.91 3.38
CA SER A 451 -6.58 -1.40 4.17
C SER A 451 -6.40 0.11 4.01
N SER A 452 -6.45 0.62 2.77
CA SER A 452 -6.35 2.04 2.45
C SER A 452 -7.53 2.82 3.04
N MET A 453 -8.76 2.32 2.87
CA MET A 453 -9.97 2.95 3.37
C MET A 453 -10.12 2.84 4.89
N SER A 454 -9.35 1.99 5.57
CA SER A 454 -9.32 1.90 7.04
C SER A 454 -8.45 2.99 7.69
N ARG A 455 -7.88 3.92 6.91
CA ARG A 455 -7.01 4.99 7.39
C ARG A 455 -7.58 6.37 7.04
N PRO A 456 -7.23 7.43 7.80
CA PRO A 456 -7.59 8.80 7.41
C PRO A 456 -7.06 9.15 6.00
N PRO A 457 -7.78 9.97 5.22
CA PRO A 457 -9.03 10.68 5.55
C PRO A 457 -10.31 9.85 5.39
N PHE A 458 -10.26 8.61 4.89
CA PHE A 458 -11.46 7.80 4.62
C PHE A 458 -12.27 7.53 5.88
N THR A 459 -11.60 7.32 7.02
CA THR A 459 -12.24 7.14 8.34
C THR A 459 -13.06 8.34 8.81
N LEU A 460 -12.89 9.51 8.19
CA LEU A 460 -13.63 10.73 8.50
C LEU A 460 -14.87 10.92 7.63
N GLN A 461 -15.08 10.06 6.62
CA GLN A 461 -16.21 10.17 5.70
C GLN A 461 -17.52 9.72 6.35
N TYR A 462 -18.61 10.35 5.91
CA TYR A 462 -19.95 9.93 6.27
C TYR A 462 -20.18 8.44 5.92
N ASN A 463 -20.72 7.68 6.88
CA ASN A 463 -21.09 6.27 6.69
C ASN A 463 -19.91 5.31 6.41
N HIS A 464 -18.69 5.71 6.77
CA HIS A 464 -17.46 4.93 6.58
C HIS A 464 -17.56 3.50 7.14
N ALA A 465 -18.08 3.31 8.35
CA ALA A 465 -18.21 1.99 8.97
C ALA A 465 -19.05 1.02 8.11
N ARG A 466 -20.14 1.50 7.50
CA ARG A 466 -20.97 0.69 6.60
C ARG A 466 -20.26 0.40 5.29
N GLN A 467 -19.51 1.36 4.74
CA GLN A 467 -18.71 1.13 3.53
C GLN A 467 -17.64 0.05 3.74
N LEU A 468 -16.94 0.09 4.87
CA LEU A 468 -15.97 -0.96 5.22
C LEU A 468 -16.66 -2.32 5.43
N ALA A 469 -17.82 -2.36 6.09
CA ALA A 469 -18.58 -3.60 6.27
C ALA A 469 -19.02 -4.21 4.92
N ASP A 470 -19.48 -3.38 3.98
CA ASP A 470 -19.86 -3.83 2.63
C ASP A 470 -18.66 -4.41 1.86
N LEU A 471 -17.49 -3.75 1.92
CA LEU A 471 -16.27 -4.25 1.28
C LEU A 471 -15.77 -5.54 1.93
N ALA A 472 -15.83 -5.64 3.26
CA ALA A 472 -15.45 -6.85 3.98
C ALA A 472 -16.37 -8.03 3.62
N LYS A 473 -17.67 -7.77 3.41
CA LYS A 473 -18.61 -8.77 2.91
C LYS A 473 -18.27 -9.20 1.48
N GLU A 474 -17.99 -8.25 0.58
CA GLU A 474 -17.56 -8.55 -0.80
C GLU A 474 -16.28 -9.40 -0.81
N LEU A 475 -15.32 -9.07 0.06
CA LEU A 475 -14.09 -9.83 0.23
C LEU A 475 -14.37 -11.26 0.70
N ALA A 476 -15.23 -11.44 1.71
CA ALA A 476 -15.59 -12.77 2.21
C ALA A 476 -16.27 -13.62 1.13
N GLU A 477 -17.20 -13.04 0.36
CA GLU A 477 -17.86 -13.72 -0.76
C GLU A 477 -16.87 -14.13 -1.86
N LEU A 478 -15.89 -13.27 -2.15
CA LEU A 478 -14.86 -13.54 -3.16
C LEU A 478 -13.87 -14.63 -2.69
N GLN A 479 -13.47 -14.60 -1.42
CA GLN A 479 -12.61 -15.60 -0.79
C GLN A 479 -13.27 -16.99 -0.81
N GLN A 480 -14.58 -17.08 -0.53
CA GLN A 480 -15.32 -18.34 -0.60
C GLN A 480 -15.36 -18.98 -1.99
N ARG A 481 -15.26 -18.17 -3.06
CA ARG A 481 -15.29 -18.62 -4.46
C ARG A 481 -13.90 -18.82 -5.06
N SER A 482 -12.84 -18.57 -4.31
CA SER A 482 -11.48 -18.56 -4.84
C SER A 482 -10.85 -19.95 -4.81
N ASP A 483 -10.26 -20.36 -5.94
CA ASP A 483 -9.41 -21.54 -6.05
C ASP A 483 -8.02 -21.14 -6.54
N GLN A 484 -7.00 -21.54 -5.79
CA GLN A 484 -5.60 -21.26 -6.09
C GLN A 484 -5.13 -21.98 -7.37
N VAL A 485 -5.62 -23.19 -7.64
CA VAL A 485 -5.22 -23.99 -8.81
C VAL A 485 -5.64 -23.29 -10.10
N SER A 486 -6.83 -22.69 -10.11
CA SER A 486 -7.33 -21.86 -11.21
C SER A 486 -6.42 -20.65 -11.49
N ALA A 487 -5.87 -20.02 -10.44
CA ALA A 487 -5.05 -18.81 -10.56
C ALA A 487 -3.70 -19.06 -11.26
N THR A 488 -3.05 -20.20 -10.95
CA THR A 488 -1.83 -20.65 -11.62
C THR A 488 -2.07 -21.00 -13.08
N ALA A 489 -3.17 -21.71 -13.39
CA ALA A 489 -3.54 -22.06 -14.75
C ALA A 489 -3.77 -20.80 -15.61
N VAL A 490 -4.51 -19.82 -15.08
CA VAL A 490 -4.79 -18.54 -15.75
C VAL A 490 -3.50 -17.76 -16.04
N SER A 491 -2.54 -17.74 -15.10
CA SER A 491 -1.25 -17.06 -15.33
C SER A 491 -0.37 -17.78 -16.36
N ARG A 492 -0.46 -19.11 -16.45
CA ARG A 492 0.23 -19.90 -17.48
C ARG A 492 -0.30 -19.59 -18.87
N VAL A 493 -1.63 -19.59 -19.03
CA VAL A 493 -2.28 -19.21 -20.30
C VAL A 493 -1.88 -17.80 -20.73
N ALA A 494 -1.83 -16.85 -19.80
CA ALA A 494 -1.41 -15.48 -20.10
C ALA A 494 0.05 -15.40 -20.58
N LEU A 495 0.96 -16.18 -19.99
CA LEU A 495 2.35 -16.27 -20.43
C LEU A 495 2.46 -16.95 -21.81
N ASP A 496 1.73 -18.03 -22.04
CA ASP A 496 1.75 -18.76 -23.32
C ASP A 496 1.25 -17.88 -24.47
N ARG A 497 0.24 -17.04 -24.23
CA ARG A 497 -0.28 -16.07 -25.21
C ARG A 497 0.66 -14.89 -25.43
N GLN A 498 1.51 -14.55 -24.47
CA GLN A 498 2.37 -13.37 -24.49
C GLN A 498 3.77 -13.69 -23.91
N PRO A 499 4.58 -14.53 -24.58
CA PRO A 499 5.86 -15.02 -24.05
C PRO A 499 6.92 -13.92 -23.88
N TYR A 500 6.76 -12.78 -24.57
CA TYR A 500 7.62 -11.59 -24.44
C TYR A 500 7.25 -10.72 -23.22
N ASN A 501 6.13 -11.00 -22.54
CA ASN A 501 5.69 -10.20 -21.41
C ASN A 501 6.39 -10.64 -20.11
N HIS A 502 7.42 -9.90 -19.71
CA HIS A 502 8.19 -10.17 -18.50
C HIS A 502 7.33 -10.22 -17.22
N ARG A 503 6.18 -9.53 -17.19
CA ARG A 503 5.27 -9.46 -16.04
C ARG A 503 4.49 -10.75 -15.86
N SER A 504 4.02 -11.36 -16.96
CA SER A 504 3.34 -12.66 -16.93
C SER A 504 4.26 -13.76 -16.38
N ALA A 505 5.54 -13.76 -16.78
CA ALA A 505 6.53 -14.71 -16.26
C ALA A 505 6.78 -14.51 -14.76
N ALA A 506 7.01 -13.27 -14.31
CA ALA A 506 7.19 -12.97 -12.88
C ALA A 506 5.95 -13.33 -12.04
N ARG A 507 4.75 -13.08 -12.55
CA ARG A 507 3.50 -13.44 -11.87
C ARG A 507 3.35 -14.95 -11.72
N LEU A 508 3.59 -15.72 -12.80
CA LEU A 508 3.53 -17.17 -12.72
C LEU A 508 4.59 -17.72 -11.74
N ALA A 509 5.79 -17.13 -11.71
CA ALA A 509 6.82 -17.49 -10.73
C ALA A 509 6.34 -17.29 -9.29
N MET A 510 5.71 -16.15 -8.98
CA MET A 510 5.16 -15.87 -7.65
C MET A 510 4.09 -16.88 -7.22
N ARG A 511 3.29 -17.40 -8.17
CA ARG A 511 2.25 -18.42 -7.86
C ARG A 511 2.81 -19.82 -7.66
N LEU A 512 4.00 -20.10 -8.20
CA LEU A 512 4.71 -21.38 -8.07
C LEU A 512 5.77 -21.34 -6.97
N ASN A 513 5.60 -20.49 -5.94
CA ASN A 513 6.58 -20.34 -4.86
C ASN A 513 6.80 -21.65 -4.07
N ASP A 514 5.81 -22.55 -4.05
CA ASP A 514 5.89 -23.90 -3.51
C ASP A 514 6.73 -24.86 -4.37
N GLN A 515 7.01 -24.50 -5.62
CA GLN A 515 7.85 -25.23 -6.58
C GLN A 515 9.10 -24.39 -6.90
N PRO A 516 10.08 -24.30 -5.99
CA PRO A 516 11.15 -23.32 -6.04
C PRO A 516 11.96 -23.34 -7.34
N GLN A 517 12.24 -24.51 -7.92
CA GLN A 517 12.98 -24.59 -9.18
C GLN A 517 12.17 -24.02 -10.36
N ALA A 518 10.86 -24.28 -10.42
CA ALA A 518 10.01 -23.77 -11.48
C ALA A 518 9.87 -22.24 -11.36
N ALA A 519 9.69 -21.73 -10.13
CA ALA A 519 9.66 -20.29 -9.87
C ALA A 519 10.98 -19.60 -10.23
N THR A 520 12.13 -20.17 -9.85
CA THR A 520 13.46 -19.66 -10.23
C THR A 520 13.59 -19.50 -11.75
N ASN A 521 13.27 -20.56 -12.52
CA ASN A 521 13.38 -20.52 -13.98
C ASN A 521 12.51 -19.41 -14.60
N LEU A 522 11.31 -19.18 -14.05
CA LEU A 522 10.39 -18.14 -14.52
C LEU A 522 10.83 -16.73 -14.12
N PHE A 523 11.40 -16.55 -12.92
CA PHE A 523 12.02 -15.28 -12.53
C PHE A 523 13.23 -14.95 -13.41
N GLU A 524 14.07 -15.94 -13.71
CA GLU A 524 15.18 -15.77 -14.66
C GLU A 524 14.68 -15.45 -16.07
N GLN A 525 13.61 -16.09 -16.54
CA GLN A 525 12.96 -15.74 -17.81
C GLN A 525 12.46 -14.28 -17.80
N SER A 526 11.83 -13.84 -16.71
CA SER A 526 11.40 -12.45 -16.54
C SER A 526 12.59 -11.48 -16.58
N LEU A 527 13.69 -11.80 -15.90
CA LEU A 527 14.91 -10.97 -15.85
C LEU A 527 15.70 -10.98 -17.17
N LYS A 528 15.55 -12.00 -18.02
CA LYS A 528 16.08 -11.97 -19.39
C LYS A 528 15.37 -10.91 -20.24
N LEU A 529 14.06 -10.75 -20.05
CA LEU A 529 13.24 -9.78 -20.77
C LEU A 529 13.32 -8.36 -20.15
N ASN A 530 13.42 -8.27 -18.83
CA ASN A 530 13.60 -7.02 -18.10
C ASN A 530 14.65 -7.19 -16.98
N PRO A 531 15.94 -7.01 -17.31
CA PRO A 531 17.05 -7.19 -16.38
C PRO A 531 17.11 -6.15 -15.26
N PHE A 532 16.32 -5.08 -15.35
CA PHE A 532 16.35 -3.95 -14.41
C PHE A 532 15.16 -3.95 -13.45
N ASN A 533 14.34 -5.00 -13.46
CA ASN A 533 13.20 -5.10 -12.56
C ASN A 533 13.65 -5.44 -11.13
N ILE A 534 13.72 -4.42 -10.28
CA ILE A 534 14.14 -4.56 -8.88
C ILE A 534 13.22 -5.44 -8.05
N ASP A 535 11.92 -5.45 -8.33
CA ASP A 535 10.96 -6.27 -7.59
C ASP A 535 11.16 -7.76 -7.95
N THR A 536 11.40 -8.08 -9.23
CA THR A 536 11.77 -9.44 -9.68
C THR A 536 13.12 -9.89 -9.09
N LEU A 537 14.14 -9.02 -9.09
CA LEU A 537 15.45 -9.32 -8.47
C LEU A 537 15.28 -9.67 -6.97
N ASN A 538 14.48 -8.88 -6.26
CA ASN A 538 14.20 -9.10 -4.83
C ASN A 538 13.40 -10.39 -4.58
N ASN A 539 12.41 -10.68 -5.41
CA ASN A 539 11.60 -11.89 -5.26
C ASN A 539 12.44 -13.15 -5.51
N LEU A 540 13.30 -13.15 -6.54
CA LEU A 540 14.24 -14.24 -6.77
C LEU A 540 15.24 -14.38 -5.62
N ALA A 541 15.78 -13.28 -5.09
CA ALA A 541 16.66 -13.31 -3.93
C ALA A 541 15.96 -13.88 -2.68
N SER A 542 14.70 -13.51 -2.45
CA SER A 542 13.90 -14.05 -1.34
C SER A 542 13.74 -15.57 -1.46
N LEU A 543 13.46 -16.07 -2.67
CA LEU A 543 13.34 -17.50 -2.94
C LEU A 543 14.69 -18.24 -2.76
N GLN A 544 15.80 -17.60 -3.11
CA GLN A 544 17.15 -18.13 -2.87
C GLN A 544 17.51 -18.15 -1.38
N ILE A 545 17.11 -17.15 -0.60
CA ILE A 545 17.27 -17.15 0.87
C ILE A 545 16.53 -18.36 1.48
N GLN A 546 15.31 -18.65 1.03
CA GLN A 546 14.53 -19.82 1.49
C GLN A 546 15.24 -21.14 1.16
N GLN A 547 15.97 -21.20 0.05
CA GLN A 547 16.80 -22.34 -0.35
C GLN A 547 18.22 -22.32 0.25
N ASN A 548 18.50 -21.40 1.17
CA ASN A 548 19.82 -21.20 1.78
C ASN A 548 20.96 -20.86 0.79
N GLN A 549 20.63 -20.34 -0.39
CA GLN A 549 21.55 -19.85 -1.43
C GLN A 549 21.88 -18.38 -1.18
N LEU A 550 22.58 -18.12 -0.06
CA LEU A 550 22.73 -16.77 0.48
C LEU A 550 23.65 -15.85 -0.36
N ALA A 551 24.64 -16.40 -1.06
CA ALA A 551 25.61 -15.60 -1.82
C ALA A 551 25.03 -15.10 -3.16
N GLU A 552 24.27 -15.96 -3.82
CA GLU A 552 23.51 -15.67 -5.03
C GLU A 552 22.44 -14.61 -4.73
N ALA A 553 21.70 -14.78 -3.62
CA ALA A 553 20.69 -13.84 -3.18
C ALA A 553 21.31 -12.45 -2.91
N GLU A 554 22.44 -12.40 -2.21
CA GLU A 554 23.14 -11.14 -1.93
C GLU A 554 23.55 -10.41 -3.22
N THR A 555 23.98 -11.14 -4.25
CA THR A 555 24.36 -10.57 -5.55
C THR A 555 23.16 -9.91 -6.24
N LEU A 556 22.00 -10.57 -6.24
CA LEU A 556 20.76 -10.01 -6.80
C LEU A 556 20.30 -8.75 -6.04
N LEU A 557 20.40 -8.77 -4.71
CA LEU A 557 20.02 -7.64 -3.86
C LEU A 557 20.93 -6.44 -4.05
N LYS A 558 22.25 -6.64 -4.18
CA LYS A 558 23.21 -5.57 -4.52
C LYS A 558 22.86 -4.94 -5.87
N ARG A 559 22.58 -5.76 -6.88
CA ARG A 559 22.13 -5.26 -8.19
C ARG A 559 20.82 -4.47 -8.11
N ALA A 560 19.88 -4.90 -7.27
CA ALA A 560 18.64 -4.15 -7.05
C ALA A 560 18.92 -2.78 -6.39
N LEU A 561 19.87 -2.71 -5.46
CA LEU A 561 20.30 -1.46 -4.82
C LEU A 561 21.10 -0.54 -5.75
N ASP A 562 21.89 -1.08 -6.68
CA ASP A 562 22.56 -0.28 -7.71
C ASP A 562 21.54 0.47 -8.60
N LEU A 563 20.42 -0.18 -8.90
CA LEU A 563 19.32 0.39 -9.67
C LEU A 563 18.44 1.34 -8.85
N ALA A 564 18.21 0.99 -7.58
CA ALA A 564 17.37 1.72 -6.65
C ALA A 564 18.00 1.77 -5.24
N PRO A 565 18.89 2.75 -4.96
CA PRO A 565 19.65 2.81 -3.70
C PRO A 565 18.82 2.90 -2.42
N GLY A 566 17.57 3.35 -2.52
CA GLY A 566 16.60 3.45 -1.42
C GLY A 566 15.60 2.29 -1.35
N PHE A 567 15.90 1.13 -1.96
CA PHE A 567 14.95 0.01 -1.99
C PHE A 567 14.92 -0.75 -0.65
N ALA A 568 13.96 -0.40 0.21
CA ALA A 568 13.84 -0.93 1.57
C ALA A 568 13.79 -2.47 1.63
N GLN A 569 13.06 -3.11 0.72
CA GLN A 569 12.91 -4.57 0.68
C GLN A 569 14.26 -5.27 0.46
N ALA A 570 15.15 -4.67 -0.34
CA ALA A 570 16.47 -5.24 -0.58
C ALA A 570 17.35 -5.18 0.68
N TYR A 571 17.32 -4.05 1.41
CA TYR A 571 18.01 -3.94 2.70
C TYR A 571 17.43 -4.91 3.74
N PHE A 572 16.11 -5.09 3.79
CA PHE A 572 15.48 -6.06 4.69
C PHE A 572 16.00 -7.48 4.41
N ASN A 573 16.03 -7.89 3.13
CA ASN A 573 16.53 -9.21 2.74
C ASN A 573 18.05 -9.37 2.96
N LEU A 574 18.85 -8.32 2.78
CA LEU A 574 20.26 -8.33 3.20
C LEU A 574 20.41 -8.50 4.72
N GLY A 575 19.52 -7.90 5.50
CA GLY A 575 19.44 -8.11 6.95
C GLY A 575 19.12 -9.57 7.32
N LEU A 576 18.19 -10.21 6.59
CA LEU A 576 17.91 -11.65 6.76
C LEU A 576 19.15 -12.52 6.44
N ILE A 577 19.88 -12.22 5.37
CA ILE A 577 21.12 -12.91 5.01
C ILE A 577 22.17 -12.75 6.12
N ALA A 578 22.40 -11.53 6.60
CA ALA A 578 23.34 -11.26 7.68
C ALA A 578 22.95 -11.99 8.98
N ALA A 579 21.66 -12.00 9.32
CA ALA A 579 21.15 -12.72 10.49
C ALA A 579 21.33 -14.25 10.36
N ALA A 580 21.10 -14.82 9.16
CA ALA A 580 21.35 -16.23 8.88
C ALA A 580 22.84 -16.60 9.01
N ARG A 581 23.74 -15.68 8.65
CA ARG A 581 25.19 -15.79 8.87
C ARG A 581 25.63 -15.49 10.31
N LYS A 582 24.69 -15.18 11.21
CA LYS A 582 24.91 -14.77 12.61
C LYS A 582 25.69 -13.47 12.79
N ASP A 583 25.79 -12.63 11.75
CA ASP A 583 26.33 -11.27 11.85
C ASP A 583 25.23 -10.30 12.30
N THR A 584 25.04 -10.22 13.62
CA THR A 584 23.98 -9.39 14.23
C THR A 584 24.20 -7.90 14.04
N THR A 585 25.45 -7.46 13.90
CA THR A 585 25.80 -6.04 13.71
C THR A 585 25.40 -5.59 12.32
N LEU A 586 25.78 -6.36 11.29
CA LEU A 586 25.41 -6.06 9.91
C LEU A 586 23.91 -6.22 9.68
N ALA A 587 23.27 -7.22 10.29
CA ALA A 587 21.83 -7.39 10.24
C ALA A 587 21.08 -6.17 10.82
N ALA A 588 21.48 -5.69 11.99
CA ALA A 588 20.90 -4.51 12.61
C ALA A 588 21.09 -3.25 11.74
N ALA A 589 22.26 -3.07 11.14
CA ALA A 589 22.53 -1.96 10.23
C ALA A 589 21.60 -2.00 9.00
N HIS A 590 21.43 -3.17 8.39
CA HIS A 590 20.53 -3.35 7.25
C HIS A 590 19.06 -3.14 7.60
N TYR A 591 18.57 -3.68 8.73
CA TYR A 591 17.20 -3.43 9.18
C TYR A 591 16.93 -1.97 9.49
N LYS A 592 17.90 -1.27 10.10
CA LYS A 592 17.81 0.17 10.34
C LYS A 592 17.69 0.95 9.03
N THR A 593 18.51 0.62 8.02
CA THR A 593 18.44 1.26 6.70
C THR A 593 17.13 0.95 5.98
N ALA A 594 16.62 -0.29 6.08
CA ALA A 594 15.33 -0.67 5.54
C ALA A 594 14.18 0.17 6.15
N ALA A 595 14.16 0.28 7.47
CA ALA A 595 13.15 1.09 8.19
C ALA A 595 13.30 2.60 7.93
N ALA A 596 14.51 3.10 7.68
CA ALA A 596 14.72 4.49 7.29
C ALA A 596 14.23 4.77 5.86
N ALA A 597 14.43 3.81 4.95
CA ALA A 597 13.97 3.91 3.56
C ALA A 597 12.45 3.77 3.43
N ASP A 598 11.84 2.89 4.23
CA ASP A 598 10.38 2.73 4.34
C ASP A 598 9.97 2.59 5.82
N PRO A 599 9.55 3.70 6.47
CA PRO A 599 9.11 3.66 7.87
C PRO A 599 7.87 2.80 8.12
N ALA A 600 7.11 2.42 7.09
CA ALA A 600 5.98 1.50 7.21
C ALA A 600 6.42 0.02 7.19
N MET A 601 7.72 -0.28 6.96
CA MET A 601 8.26 -1.63 6.97
C MET A 601 8.44 -2.17 8.40
N PHE A 602 7.32 -2.42 9.08
CA PHE A 602 7.30 -2.89 10.46
C PHE A 602 8.08 -4.19 10.67
N LEU A 603 8.17 -5.07 9.66
CA LEU A 603 8.95 -6.32 9.73
C LEU A 603 10.45 -6.06 9.96
N ALA A 604 11.01 -4.99 9.38
CA ALA A 604 12.40 -4.62 9.61
C ALA A 604 12.59 -4.11 11.05
N LEU A 605 11.67 -3.27 11.53
CA LEU A 605 11.67 -2.78 12.91
C LEU A 605 11.50 -3.93 13.91
N ARG A 606 10.57 -4.86 13.69
CA ARG A 606 10.38 -6.04 14.53
C ARG A 606 11.63 -6.89 14.60
N ASN A 607 12.28 -7.16 13.46
CA ASN A 607 13.51 -7.96 13.44
C ASN A 607 14.68 -7.23 14.11
N LEU A 608 14.76 -5.91 13.98
CA LEU A 608 15.71 -5.08 14.72
C LEU A 608 15.44 -5.13 16.24
N GLY A 609 14.18 -5.03 16.66
CA GLY A 609 13.75 -5.21 18.05
C GLY A 609 14.11 -6.59 18.60
N ASN A 610 13.90 -7.64 17.82
CA ASN A 610 14.30 -9.01 18.18
C ASN A 610 15.82 -9.14 18.36
N LEU A 611 16.62 -8.48 17.52
CA LEU A 611 18.09 -8.47 17.68
C LEU A 611 18.51 -7.74 18.96
N HIS A 612 17.98 -6.53 19.19
CA HIS A 612 18.23 -5.78 20.42
C HIS A 612 17.84 -6.58 21.67
N PHE A 613 16.67 -7.24 21.64
CA PHE A 613 16.20 -8.08 22.75
C PHE A 613 17.16 -9.23 23.03
N ARG A 614 17.60 -9.95 22.00
CA ARG A 614 18.58 -11.04 22.13
C ARG A 614 19.95 -10.57 22.63
N ASN A 615 20.34 -9.34 22.29
CA ASN A 615 21.56 -8.70 22.78
C ASN A 615 21.41 -8.11 24.19
N ARG A 616 20.23 -8.25 24.84
CA ARG A 616 19.87 -7.67 26.14
C ARG A 616 19.83 -6.14 26.17
N GLU A 617 19.64 -5.51 25.01
CA GLU A 617 19.48 -4.07 24.83
C GLU A 617 17.99 -3.68 24.98
N PHE A 618 17.37 -4.03 26.11
CA PHE A 618 15.91 -4.04 26.29
C PHE A 618 15.24 -2.67 26.06
N ALA A 619 15.88 -1.57 26.47
CA ALA A 619 15.35 -0.23 26.23
C ALA A 619 15.29 0.12 24.73
N GLN A 620 16.31 -0.26 23.96
CA GLN A 620 16.34 -0.07 22.51
C GLN A 620 15.35 -1.01 21.81
N ALA A 621 15.27 -2.27 22.26
CA ALA A 621 14.30 -3.23 21.78
C ALA A 621 12.87 -2.71 21.95
N LYS A 622 12.52 -2.24 23.15
CA LYS A 622 11.21 -1.65 23.47
C LYS A 622 10.88 -0.49 22.53
N SER A 623 11.78 0.49 22.39
CA SER A 623 11.57 1.63 21.49
C SER A 623 11.36 1.19 20.05
N THR A 624 12.10 0.18 19.58
CA THR A 624 11.98 -0.33 18.22
C THR A 624 10.66 -1.09 18.01
N TYR A 625 10.21 -1.88 18.99
CA TYR A 625 8.89 -2.53 18.94
C TYR A 625 7.74 -1.53 19.00
N GLU A 626 7.87 -0.43 19.76
CA GLU A 626 6.88 0.65 19.76
C GLU A 626 6.76 1.30 18.38
N MET A 627 7.89 1.50 17.68
CA MET A 627 7.88 1.96 16.29
C MET A 627 7.21 0.93 15.35
N ALA A 628 7.50 -0.37 15.51
CA ALA A 628 6.90 -1.43 14.71
C ALA A 628 5.38 -1.51 14.92
N ALA A 629 4.92 -1.47 16.17
CA ALA A 629 3.51 -1.51 16.54
C ALA A 629 2.75 -0.23 16.10
N ALA A 630 3.43 0.92 16.05
CA ALA A 630 2.85 2.13 15.48
C ALA A 630 2.68 2.04 13.95
N ALA A 631 3.60 1.36 13.26
CA ALA A 631 3.55 1.15 11.81
C ALA A 631 2.53 0.06 11.40
N ALA A 632 2.37 -0.98 12.21
CA ALA A 632 1.40 -2.05 12.03
C ALA A 632 0.74 -2.42 13.38
N PRO A 633 -0.35 -1.72 13.77
CA PRO A 633 -1.08 -2.01 15.00
C PRO A 633 -1.61 -3.45 15.06
N GLU A 634 -1.84 -4.10 13.92
CA GLU A 634 -2.28 -5.49 13.81
C GLU A 634 -1.17 -6.54 14.02
N ASP A 635 0.11 -6.14 14.10
CA ASP A 635 1.22 -7.08 14.34
C ASP A 635 1.36 -7.42 15.83
N MET A 636 0.64 -8.46 16.25
CA MET A 636 0.68 -8.99 17.62
C MET A 636 2.11 -9.28 18.14
N PRO A 637 3.04 -9.88 17.37
CA PRO A 637 4.42 -10.06 17.82
C PRO A 637 5.12 -8.78 18.26
N SER A 638 4.95 -7.65 17.57
CA SER A 638 5.54 -6.37 17.98
C SER A 638 4.91 -5.86 19.27
N GLN A 639 3.59 -5.97 19.44
CA GLN A 639 2.93 -5.57 20.69
C GLN A 639 3.40 -6.41 21.89
N LEU A 640 3.51 -7.73 21.73
CA LEU A 640 4.04 -8.60 22.78
C LEU A 640 5.51 -8.32 23.06
N GLY A 641 6.29 -7.95 22.05
CA GLY A 641 7.69 -7.54 22.20
C GLY A 641 7.88 -6.38 23.19
N ILE A 642 6.98 -5.40 23.18
CA ILE A 642 6.99 -4.27 24.14
C ILE A 642 6.85 -4.78 25.59
N GLY A 643 5.83 -5.62 25.84
CA GLY A 643 5.62 -6.23 27.15
C GLY A 643 6.79 -7.11 27.59
N ASN A 644 7.36 -7.90 26.67
CA ASN A 644 8.50 -8.77 26.97
C ASN A 644 9.71 -7.94 27.40
N CYS A 645 9.97 -6.79 26.76
CA CYS A 645 11.04 -5.89 27.17
C CYS A 645 10.81 -5.34 28.59
N LEU A 646 9.56 -4.96 28.91
CA LEU A 646 9.22 -4.46 30.25
C LEU A 646 9.42 -5.53 31.33
N MET A 647 9.12 -6.79 31.03
CA MET A 647 9.39 -7.91 31.94
C MET A 647 10.89 -8.06 32.23
N GLU A 648 11.73 -8.01 31.20
CA GLU A 648 13.19 -8.08 31.35
C GLU A 648 13.79 -6.84 32.04
N MET A 649 13.14 -5.68 31.90
CA MET A 649 13.49 -4.44 32.59
C MET A 649 13.01 -4.41 34.06
N GLN A 650 12.38 -5.48 34.55
CA GLN A 650 11.80 -5.59 35.90
C GLN A 650 10.66 -4.58 36.15
N GLU A 651 9.88 -4.27 35.12
CA GLU A 651 8.69 -3.40 35.19
C GLU A 651 7.38 -4.19 34.93
N PRO A 652 7.07 -5.24 35.71
CA PRO A 652 5.96 -6.15 35.42
C PRO A 652 4.59 -5.46 35.48
N THR A 653 4.40 -4.43 36.31
CA THR A 653 3.14 -3.66 36.37
C THR A 653 2.83 -2.95 35.05
N MET A 654 3.86 -2.41 34.37
CA MET A 654 3.69 -1.80 33.05
C MET A 654 3.47 -2.85 31.98
N ALA A 655 4.13 -4.02 32.09
CA ALA A 655 3.91 -5.14 31.19
C ALA A 655 2.45 -5.65 31.26
N VAL A 656 1.85 -5.73 32.46
CA VAL A 656 0.44 -6.09 32.66
C VAL A 656 -0.49 -5.20 31.83
N GLU A 657 -0.33 -3.88 31.89
CA GLU A 657 -1.17 -2.95 31.12
C GLU A 657 -1.01 -3.15 29.60
N MET A 658 0.22 -3.38 29.13
CA MET A 658 0.48 -3.63 27.70
C MET A 658 -0.12 -4.96 27.23
N TYR A 659 0.07 -6.05 27.98
CA TYR A 659 -0.49 -7.35 27.61
C TYR A 659 -2.00 -7.39 27.70
N LYS A 660 -2.60 -6.62 28.61
CA LYS A 660 -4.06 -6.47 28.69
C LYS A 660 -4.62 -5.85 27.40
N ARG A 661 -4.03 -4.75 26.93
CA ARG A 661 -4.40 -4.13 25.64
C ARG A 661 -4.22 -5.09 24.47
N ALA A 662 -3.12 -5.84 24.46
CA ALA A 662 -2.87 -6.84 23.42
C ALA A 662 -3.90 -8.00 23.48
N ALA A 663 -4.34 -8.42 24.67
CA ALA A 663 -5.38 -9.44 24.83
C ALA A 663 -6.76 -8.95 24.37
N GLU A 664 -7.06 -7.66 24.55
CA GLU A 664 -8.27 -7.04 24.02
C GLU A 664 -8.23 -6.92 22.49
N ALA A 665 -7.09 -6.52 21.92
CA ALA A 665 -6.91 -6.35 20.48
C ALA A 665 -6.85 -7.68 19.70
N PHE A 666 -6.30 -8.73 20.30
CA PHE A 666 -6.11 -10.05 19.69
C PHE A 666 -6.88 -11.13 20.43
N ALA A 667 -8.20 -10.96 20.51
CA ALA A 667 -9.08 -11.81 21.30
C ALA A 667 -9.03 -13.30 20.92
N ASP A 668 -8.71 -13.62 19.66
CA ASP A 668 -8.63 -15.00 19.16
C ASP A 668 -7.28 -15.68 19.40
N SER A 669 -6.29 -14.95 19.93
CA SER A 669 -4.98 -15.51 20.26
C SER A 669 -4.83 -15.80 21.75
N PRO A 670 -4.28 -16.97 22.14
CA PRO A 670 -3.97 -17.24 23.53
C PRO A 670 -2.71 -16.54 24.03
N LEU A 671 -1.80 -16.12 23.14
CA LEU A 671 -0.46 -15.65 23.51
C LEU A 671 -0.45 -14.37 24.36
N PRO A 672 -1.27 -13.33 24.07
CA PRO A 672 -1.32 -12.15 24.91
C PRO A 672 -1.85 -12.45 26.32
N ARG A 673 -2.86 -13.31 26.43
CA ARG A 673 -3.44 -13.72 27.72
C ARG A 673 -2.48 -14.55 28.56
N TYR A 674 -1.75 -15.47 27.93
CA TYR A 674 -0.67 -16.19 28.58
C TYR A 674 0.42 -15.24 29.10
N SER A 675 0.81 -14.26 28.28
CA SER A 675 1.83 -13.27 28.66
C SER A 675 1.34 -12.36 29.79
N LEU A 676 0.06 -11.98 29.80
CA LEU A 676 -0.60 -11.26 30.88
C LEU A 676 -0.57 -12.06 32.20
N GLY A 677 -0.89 -13.36 32.16
CA GLY A 677 -0.82 -14.24 33.33
C GLY A 677 0.59 -14.26 33.95
N LYS A 678 1.62 -14.43 33.11
CA LYS A 678 3.03 -14.41 33.57
C LYS A 678 3.43 -13.06 34.17
N ALA A 679 2.97 -11.96 33.58
CA ALA A 679 3.23 -10.62 34.09
C ALA A 679 2.55 -10.38 35.44
N LEU A 680 1.32 -10.87 35.62
CA LEU A 680 0.58 -10.79 36.88
C LEU A 680 1.27 -11.58 37.99
N GLU A 681 1.73 -12.81 37.72
CA GLU A 681 2.53 -13.58 38.68
C GLU A 681 3.81 -12.83 39.08
N SER A 682 4.54 -12.29 38.10
CA SER A 682 5.78 -11.54 38.35
C SER A 682 5.54 -10.21 39.07
N SER A 683 4.33 -9.66 38.98
CA SER A 683 3.90 -8.48 39.75
C SER A 683 3.37 -8.81 41.15
N GLY A 684 3.47 -10.06 41.60
CA GLY A 684 3.02 -10.51 42.91
C GLY A 684 1.51 -10.73 43.03
N LYS A 685 0.81 -10.94 41.91
CA LYS A 685 -0.66 -11.06 41.82
C LYS A 685 -1.12 -12.40 41.22
N PRO A 686 -0.75 -13.55 41.80
CA PRO A 686 -1.09 -14.87 41.24
C PRO A 686 -2.60 -15.14 41.16
N ALA A 687 -3.39 -14.60 42.09
CA ALA A 687 -4.85 -14.71 42.05
C ALA A 687 -5.46 -14.03 40.82
N GLU A 688 -4.94 -12.86 40.42
CA GLU A 688 -5.37 -12.18 39.20
C GLU A 688 -4.91 -12.93 37.94
N ALA A 689 -3.79 -13.65 38.00
CA ALA A 689 -3.23 -14.42 36.87
C ALA A 689 -4.10 -15.62 36.45
N ALA A 690 -4.92 -16.16 37.36
CA ALA A 690 -5.73 -17.34 37.11
C ALA A 690 -6.67 -17.17 35.91
N ARG A 691 -7.36 -16.02 35.83
CA ARG A 691 -8.34 -15.75 34.76
C ARG A 691 -7.69 -15.66 33.38
N PRO A 692 -6.63 -14.87 33.14
CA PRO A 692 -5.94 -14.86 31.85
C PRO A 692 -5.40 -16.24 31.42
N TYR A 693 -4.89 -17.04 32.36
CA TYR A 693 -4.46 -18.40 32.04
C TYR A 693 -5.62 -19.30 31.63
N GLU A 694 -6.74 -19.24 32.34
CA GLU A 694 -7.94 -20.00 32.00
C GLU A 694 -8.49 -19.61 30.62
N GLU A 695 -8.57 -18.30 30.33
CA GLU A 695 -9.01 -17.80 29.03
C GLU A 695 -8.07 -18.24 27.89
N ALA A 696 -6.76 -18.24 28.10
CA ALA A 696 -5.80 -18.77 27.14
C ALA A 696 -5.90 -20.29 26.97
N ALA A 697 -6.16 -21.03 28.04
CA ALA A 697 -6.35 -22.48 28.01
C ALA A 697 -7.58 -22.86 27.18
N LYS A 698 -8.70 -22.13 27.32
CA LYS A 698 -9.92 -22.29 26.50
C LYS A 698 -9.67 -22.07 25.00
N LEU A 699 -8.62 -21.31 24.65
CA LEU A 699 -8.16 -21.12 23.28
C LEU A 699 -7.11 -22.17 22.84
N GLY A 700 -6.97 -23.28 23.59
CA GLY A 700 -6.09 -24.38 23.22
C GLY A 700 -4.62 -24.23 23.65
N HIS A 701 -4.29 -23.28 24.53
CA HIS A 701 -2.89 -23.07 24.95
C HIS A 701 -2.50 -23.90 26.18
N LEU A 702 -1.94 -25.09 25.92
CA LEU A 702 -1.45 -26.03 26.95
C LEU A 702 -0.57 -25.38 28.03
N PRO A 703 0.44 -24.53 27.70
CA PRO A 703 1.29 -23.93 28.73
C PRO A 703 0.53 -23.02 29.70
N SER A 704 -0.58 -22.40 29.29
CA SER A 704 -1.40 -21.60 30.22
C SER A 704 -2.16 -22.49 31.20
N LEU A 705 -2.74 -23.57 30.70
CA LEU A 705 -3.48 -24.53 31.52
C LEU A 705 -2.56 -25.17 32.57
N GLN A 706 -1.37 -25.58 32.14
CA GLN A 706 -0.30 -26.06 32.98
C GLN A 706 0.01 -25.08 34.13
N GLN A 707 0.22 -23.80 33.81
CA GLN A 707 0.53 -22.79 34.83
C GLN A 707 -0.64 -22.54 35.78
N LEU A 708 -1.88 -22.54 35.29
CA LEU A 708 -3.07 -22.41 36.13
C LEU A 708 -3.20 -23.55 37.16
N ILE A 709 -2.97 -24.80 36.71
CA ILE A 709 -2.98 -25.97 37.59
C ILE A 709 -1.82 -25.89 38.60
N ASN A 710 -0.62 -25.49 38.16
CA ASN A 710 0.51 -25.29 39.07
C ASN A 710 0.24 -24.24 40.15
N LEU A 711 -0.44 -23.14 39.80
CA LEU A 711 -0.84 -22.12 40.77
C LEU A 711 -1.79 -22.68 41.84
N GLN A 712 -2.72 -23.55 41.44
CA GLN A 712 -3.63 -24.22 42.37
C GLN A 712 -2.89 -25.23 43.25
N LEU A 713 -2.04 -26.07 42.67
CA LEU A 713 -1.27 -27.09 43.40
C LEU A 713 -0.25 -26.49 44.36
N SER A 714 0.27 -25.30 44.06
CA SER A 714 1.16 -24.55 44.95
C SER A 714 0.43 -23.63 45.93
N GLU A 715 -0.90 -23.75 46.04
CA GLU A 715 -1.77 -22.98 46.95
C GLU A 715 -1.68 -21.46 46.78
N LYS A 716 -1.17 -20.98 45.63
CA LYS A 716 -1.10 -19.55 45.29
C LYS A 716 -2.46 -18.99 44.87
N ILE A 717 -3.38 -19.86 44.48
CA ILE A 717 -4.78 -19.57 44.19
C ILE A 717 -5.66 -20.66 44.82
N THR A 718 -6.97 -20.42 44.87
CA THR A 718 -7.94 -21.43 45.31
C THR A 718 -9.08 -21.51 44.32
N LEU A 719 -9.17 -22.66 43.64
CA LEU A 719 -10.25 -23.04 42.73
C LEU A 719 -11.22 -23.99 43.44
N ASN A 720 -12.50 -23.93 43.06
CA ASN A 720 -13.48 -24.96 43.43
C ASN A 720 -12.99 -26.34 42.90
N SER A 721 -13.11 -27.40 43.70
CA SER A 721 -12.73 -28.77 43.33
C SER A 721 -13.35 -29.25 42.02
N GLU A 722 -14.62 -28.91 41.74
CA GLU A 722 -15.25 -29.23 40.45
C GLU A 722 -14.62 -28.47 39.28
N HIS A 723 -14.28 -27.20 39.48
CA HIS A 723 -13.61 -26.40 38.45
C HIS A 723 -12.18 -26.93 38.21
N PHE A 724 -11.45 -27.23 39.28
CA PHE A 724 -10.11 -27.82 39.19
C PHE A 724 -10.12 -29.14 38.42
N ALA A 725 -11.08 -30.03 38.69
CA ALA A 725 -11.25 -31.28 37.95
C ALA A 725 -11.53 -31.04 36.45
N LYS A 726 -12.37 -30.07 36.09
CA LYS A 726 -12.63 -29.69 34.69
C LYS A 726 -11.37 -29.22 33.97
N LEU A 727 -10.52 -28.43 34.64
CA LEU A 727 -9.26 -27.95 34.07
C LEU A 727 -8.26 -29.09 33.85
N CYS A 728 -8.14 -30.02 34.82
CA CYS A 728 -7.29 -31.20 34.66
C CYS A 728 -7.78 -32.09 33.52
N LEU A 729 -9.10 -32.30 33.40
CA LEU A 729 -9.71 -33.07 32.32
C LEU A 729 -9.45 -32.41 30.96
N LEU A 730 -9.64 -31.09 30.85
CA LEU A 730 -9.34 -30.34 29.64
C LEU A 730 -7.87 -30.56 29.19
N GLY A 731 -6.93 -30.61 30.13
CA GLY A 731 -5.52 -30.86 29.81
C GLY A 731 -5.25 -32.28 29.31
N CYS A 732 -5.94 -33.27 29.88
CA CYS A 732 -5.93 -34.62 29.34
C CYS A 732 -6.52 -34.65 27.92
N GLU A 733 -7.68 -34.03 27.68
CA GLU A 733 -8.31 -33.99 26.35
C GLU A 733 -7.42 -33.30 25.30
N MET A 734 -6.81 -32.17 25.65
CA MET A 734 -5.89 -31.42 24.77
C MET A 734 -4.61 -32.21 24.41
N THR A 735 -4.28 -33.25 25.17
CA THR A 735 -3.12 -34.12 24.93
C THR A 735 -3.52 -35.51 24.46
N ASP A 736 -4.78 -35.74 24.09
CA ASP A 736 -5.35 -37.07 23.78
C ASP A 736 -5.08 -38.10 24.89
N PHE A 737 -5.06 -37.65 26.14
CA PHE A 737 -4.72 -38.44 27.33
C PHE A 737 -3.30 -39.03 27.32
N LYS A 738 -2.41 -38.55 26.45
CA LYS A 738 -1.04 -39.09 26.30
C LYS A 738 -0.02 -38.41 27.21
N ASP A 739 -0.32 -37.26 27.80
CA ASP A 739 0.63 -36.65 28.74
C ASP A 739 0.45 -37.20 30.16
N PRO A 740 1.43 -37.92 30.72
CA PRO A 740 1.35 -38.46 32.07
C PRO A 740 1.18 -37.37 33.14
N TRP A 741 1.67 -36.15 32.91
CA TRP A 741 1.56 -35.07 33.90
C TRP A 741 0.09 -34.64 34.06
N PHE A 742 -0.62 -34.41 32.95
CA PHE A 742 -2.04 -34.06 33.02
C PHE A 742 -2.87 -35.20 33.61
N ASN A 743 -2.57 -36.46 33.27
CA ASN A 743 -3.23 -37.62 33.89
C ASN A 743 -3.01 -37.66 35.41
N GLN A 744 -1.79 -37.42 35.88
CA GLN A 744 -1.52 -37.34 37.33
C GLN A 744 -2.34 -36.23 38.00
N THR A 745 -2.40 -35.03 37.42
CA THR A 745 -3.19 -33.93 38.00
C THR A 745 -4.70 -34.21 38.01
N LEU A 746 -5.21 -34.90 36.99
CA LEU A 746 -6.59 -35.38 36.98
C LEU A 746 -6.84 -36.36 38.13
N ALA A 747 -5.93 -37.32 38.36
CA ALA A 747 -6.04 -38.23 39.49
C ALA A 747 -6.02 -37.50 40.84
N ILE A 748 -5.14 -36.49 41.01
CA ILE A 748 -5.12 -35.64 42.21
C ILE A 748 -6.48 -34.97 42.41
N SER A 749 -7.12 -34.47 41.34
CA SER A 749 -8.45 -33.86 41.42
C SER A 749 -9.56 -34.84 41.80
N HIS A 750 -9.45 -36.12 41.43
CA HIS A 750 -10.36 -37.20 41.87
C HIS A 750 -10.13 -37.52 43.35
N ALA A 751 -8.88 -37.66 43.77
CA ALA A 751 -8.51 -37.92 45.15
C ALA A 751 -9.00 -36.80 46.10
N GLN A 752 -8.87 -35.53 45.71
CA GLN A 752 -9.40 -34.38 46.47
C GLN A 752 -10.92 -34.40 46.65
N ARG A 753 -11.66 -35.14 45.80
CA ARG A 753 -13.12 -35.31 45.86
C ARG A 753 -13.54 -36.62 46.54
N GLY A 754 -12.58 -37.42 47.02
CA GLY A 754 -12.82 -38.72 47.66
C GLY A 754 -13.02 -39.89 46.69
N GLU A 755 -12.78 -39.68 45.39
CA GLU A 755 -12.94 -40.68 44.32
C GLU A 755 -11.62 -41.47 44.17
N LEU A 756 -11.26 -42.23 45.22
CA LEU A 756 -9.94 -42.86 45.34
C LEU A 756 -9.69 -43.99 44.34
N ASP A 757 -10.72 -44.76 43.97
CA ASP A 757 -10.59 -45.85 43.01
C ASP A 757 -10.34 -45.33 41.59
N GLU A 758 -11.07 -44.29 41.18
CA GLU A 758 -10.85 -43.57 39.93
C GLU A 758 -9.45 -42.93 39.89
N ALA A 759 -9.03 -42.30 40.99
CA ALA A 759 -7.70 -41.69 41.09
C ALA A 759 -6.58 -42.73 40.90
N LEU A 760 -6.66 -43.89 41.57
CA LEU A 760 -5.68 -44.97 41.41
C LEU A 760 -5.64 -45.52 39.98
N GLY A 761 -6.81 -45.72 39.37
CA GLY A 761 -6.90 -46.18 37.97
C GLY A 761 -6.22 -45.21 37.00
N ILE A 762 -6.39 -43.90 37.21
CA ILE A 762 -5.74 -42.87 36.39
C ILE A 762 -4.23 -42.81 36.66
N LEU A 763 -3.78 -42.91 37.91
CA LEU A 763 -2.35 -42.88 38.26
C LEU A 763 -1.58 -44.07 37.66
N HIS A 764 -2.15 -45.28 37.65
CA HIS A 764 -1.51 -46.42 37.00
C HIS A 764 -1.33 -46.20 35.48
N ARG A 765 -2.33 -45.60 34.82
CA ARG A 765 -2.18 -45.20 33.41
C ARG A 765 -1.11 -44.12 33.23
N ALA A 766 -1.08 -43.12 34.11
CA ALA A 766 -0.07 -42.07 34.10
C ALA A 766 1.35 -42.64 34.29
N ALA A 767 1.53 -43.60 35.20
CA ALA A 767 2.81 -44.27 35.44
C ALA A 767 3.29 -45.04 34.19
N ALA A 768 2.40 -45.81 33.56
CA ALA A 768 2.71 -46.52 32.32
C ALA A 768 3.15 -45.57 31.20
N LEU A 769 2.44 -44.45 31.01
CA LEU A 769 2.79 -43.41 30.04
C LEU A 769 4.13 -42.72 30.39
N ALA A 770 4.38 -42.42 31.65
CA ALA A 770 5.64 -41.83 32.10
C ALA A 770 6.83 -42.76 31.87
N GLN A 771 6.65 -44.06 32.12
CA GLN A 771 7.64 -45.10 31.86
C GLN A 771 7.92 -45.23 30.36
N GLU A 772 6.88 -45.33 29.53
CA GLU A 772 7.00 -45.41 28.06
C GLU A 772 7.73 -44.19 27.48
N GLN A 773 7.49 -43.00 28.03
CA GLN A 773 8.10 -41.74 27.58
C GLN A 773 9.47 -41.46 28.23
N GLY A 774 9.97 -42.34 29.11
CA GLY A 774 11.26 -42.16 29.80
C GLY A 774 11.29 -40.99 30.80
N LYS A 775 10.13 -40.56 31.33
CA LYS A 775 9.99 -39.48 32.30
C LYS A 775 10.22 -39.99 33.73
N ASN A 776 11.45 -40.43 34.03
CA ASN A 776 11.82 -41.14 35.27
C ASN A 776 11.59 -40.35 36.57
N GLU A 777 11.65 -39.02 36.55
CA GLU A 777 11.37 -38.19 37.72
C GLU A 777 9.87 -38.12 38.01
N LEU A 778 9.08 -37.84 36.97
CA LEU A 778 7.61 -37.84 37.04
C LEU A 778 7.05 -39.22 37.41
N LEU A 779 7.64 -40.30 36.89
CA LEU A 779 7.26 -41.67 37.26
C LEU A 779 7.38 -41.91 38.76
N ARG A 780 8.52 -41.52 39.37
CA ARG A 780 8.73 -41.65 40.82
C ARG A 780 7.71 -40.83 41.63
N GLU A 781 7.35 -39.64 41.15
CA GLU A 781 6.32 -38.81 41.76
C GLU A 781 4.93 -39.47 41.69
N ILE A 782 4.58 -40.04 40.53
CA ILE A 782 3.33 -40.77 40.34
C ILE A 782 3.27 -42.02 41.25
N GLU A 783 4.35 -42.79 41.32
CA GLU A 783 4.45 -43.99 42.18
C GLU A 783 4.30 -43.62 43.65
N ALA A 784 4.93 -42.53 44.11
CA ALA A 784 4.75 -42.03 45.48
C ALA A 784 3.28 -41.63 45.76
N ASN A 785 2.61 -41.00 44.80
CA ASN A 785 1.19 -40.66 44.92
C ASN A 785 0.28 -41.91 44.96
N ILE A 786 0.61 -42.96 44.21
CA ILE A 786 -0.10 -44.27 44.27
C ILE A 786 0.04 -44.87 45.67
N GLU A 787 1.25 -44.89 46.23
CA GLU A 787 1.50 -45.43 47.57
C GLU A 787 0.75 -44.63 48.65
N LEU A 788 0.78 -43.30 48.55
CA LEU A 788 0.07 -42.40 49.47
C LEU A 788 -1.45 -42.65 49.47
N ILE A 789 -2.07 -42.76 48.29
CA ILE A 789 -3.52 -42.98 48.18
C ILE A 789 -3.88 -44.41 48.63
N THR A 790 -3.04 -45.40 48.33
CA THR A 790 -3.25 -46.80 48.72
C THR A 790 -3.17 -46.99 50.24
N THR A 791 -2.31 -46.23 50.91
CA THR A 791 -2.15 -46.27 52.39
C THR A 791 -3.17 -45.40 53.13
N SER A 792 -3.78 -44.42 52.46
CA SER A 792 -4.85 -43.56 52.99
C SER A 792 -6.26 -44.14 52.80
N ARG A 793 -6.36 -45.24 52.04
CA ARG A 793 -7.56 -46.05 51.82
C ARG A 793 -7.77 -47.05 52.96
#